data_AF-A0A2A3HMM3-F1
#
_entry.id   AF-A0A2A3HMM3-F1
#
_cell.length_a   1.000
_cell.length_b   1.000
_cell.length_c   1.000
_cell.angle_alpha   90.00
_cell.angle_beta   90.00
_cell.angle_gamma   90.00
#
_symmetry.space_group_name_H-M   'P 1'
#
loop_
_entity.id
_entity.type
_entity.pdbx_description
1 polymer ?
#
loop_
_entity_poly.entity_id
_entity_poly.type
_entity_poly.pdbx_seq_one_letter_code
_entity_poly.pdbx_strand_id
1 'polypeptide(L)'
;MRWFGFSLLFFIFFAVSCSSNTEPTFADDDTPSVPEVFVRSAPVVFTEINPKNISLEDEEGDKSDWIELFNPADTAVNLSDYFLSNDPAEPFKWHFGNVVVPPQSFVLVFFSKKDRPDLKTPSDSLDMMGKNVWGWADSDNSPVAGTSVAEPWLYSKFLAEENGSRVISGQMQLGENEELGWSSACIFVGIEGASKDSPQDLGTANQLLLTGFVTKDEVLEIRLVQSDMEDWKGWPARITGTGDSLTTYSISLPTGSRFPDLANIYGIRFSAVNSYKRPVQFKFNSLLVRNQGNYPHVNFKLPQEGGNVFLFDAAGTLRDSIAYPKVPNGKSYSFSGTGWGFAEPNPLGVADYAYAGQISDSYRLPASGFYSAPFVVSFSGDPQSVARCEVGGKAPTENSPVMMGDLTISSTTVLRCATFRDGMLPSDISTRTYVFEQAPTIAAAFITADPDQLFDPDSGIYEEGPNASSTSPHFGANYWLDKTIPAEITFFEPGANTPAFSANVGYEIFGNYSRANAKKSFALKFRKKYGDAHLDYRIFPEHPNLKSFKDLVFRNNGGNWYQDYIRDRLASSISRGLGVDYQKARPSIVYYNGEYYGIHNIRERLNENYFTTNYGYDENAIDLLKADNSVSAGSSKDYEALEDYIESHDLADAEAYAFVASQMDIDNYTNYIQTEIFVANQDWPANNMKKWRSTAPLTKWKWALYDLDFGFNNGHSEYSDIDMFHFVLDSTVSGYPNGAEYTIPIRNLLHNPDYRNRFVNRFSALLSSKFSPDTILSRIHLLVQEISAETPRDMDRWNHSASLMENQQGVIETFAATRQSEVLAEMQSALGLGDVQNVTVAPQGCGTVLVDGIALRKTTALKLFADVPVTLSAENGAGCTFQSWSDGETSPVRIALPVEGDSYTAIFR
;
A
#
# COMPACT_ATOMS: atom_id res chain seq x y z
N MET A 1 18.86 43.31 -35.63
CA MET A 1 18.71 44.69 -35.15
C MET A 1 17.85 44.65 -33.88
N ARG A 2 18.51 44.81 -32.72
CA ARG A 2 18.07 45.03 -31.31
C ARG A 2 16.93 44.20 -30.67
N TRP A 3 17.01 43.67 -29.43
CA TRP A 3 18.02 43.59 -28.34
C TRP A 3 17.63 42.37 -27.43
N PHE A 4 18.63 41.68 -26.86
CA PHE A 4 18.53 40.54 -25.92
C PHE A 4 18.85 40.98 -24.48
N GLY A 5 18.36 40.24 -23.47
CA GLY A 5 18.75 40.40 -22.07
C GLY A 5 18.65 39.10 -21.27
N PHE A 6 19.73 38.31 -21.29
CA PHE A 6 20.03 37.24 -20.33
C PHE A 6 21.35 37.61 -19.64
N SER A 7 21.45 37.43 -18.33
CA SER A 7 22.71 37.59 -17.58
C SER A 7 23.07 36.29 -16.88
N LEU A 8 24.13 35.65 -17.40
CA LEU A 8 25.03 34.77 -16.66
C LEU A 8 26.15 35.63 -16.07
N LEU A 9 26.67 35.26 -14.89
CA LEU A 9 27.97 35.75 -14.41
C LEU A 9 28.79 34.57 -13.86
N PHE A 10 29.82 34.23 -14.64
CA PHE A 10 31.00 33.46 -14.26
C PHE A 10 31.95 34.37 -13.45
N PHE A 11 32.67 33.82 -12.47
CA PHE A 11 33.86 34.46 -11.90
C PHE A 11 35.11 33.62 -12.21
N ILE A 12 36.12 34.27 -12.79
CA ILE A 12 37.45 33.76 -13.10
C ILE A 12 38.44 34.24 -12.03
N PHE A 13 39.38 33.34 -11.74
CA PHE A 13 40.58 33.46 -10.90
C PHE A 13 41.43 34.72 -11.11
N PHE A 14 41.99 35.22 -10.00
CA PHE A 14 43.31 35.87 -9.95
C PHE A 14 44.09 35.29 -8.75
N ALA A 15 45.33 34.88 -9.00
CA ALA A 15 46.28 34.37 -8.02
C ALA A 15 47.61 35.15 -8.13
N VAL A 16 48.17 35.63 -7.00
CA VAL A 16 49.61 35.88 -6.73
C VAL A 16 49.76 35.90 -5.19
N SER A 17 50.36 34.87 -4.55
CA SER A 17 51.72 34.80 -3.93
C SER A 17 51.94 35.77 -2.74
N CYS A 18 52.56 35.43 -1.59
CA CYS A 18 53.32 34.27 -1.12
C CYS A 18 53.45 34.34 0.43
N SER A 19 53.62 33.17 1.07
CA SER A 19 54.34 32.87 2.33
C SER A 19 54.08 33.69 3.62
N SER A 20 53.68 33.01 4.70
CA SER A 20 54.59 32.51 5.74
C SER A 20 53.82 31.97 6.95
N ASN A 21 54.39 30.91 7.55
CA ASN A 21 53.89 30.16 8.69
C ASN A 21 53.62 31.03 9.92
N THR A 22 52.45 30.83 10.54
CA THR A 22 52.24 30.70 11.99
C THR A 22 50.75 30.46 12.20
N GLU A 23 50.37 29.26 12.62
CA GLU A 23 48.99 29.02 13.07
C GLU A 23 48.73 29.81 14.35
N PRO A 24 47.68 30.64 14.41
CA PRO A 24 47.15 31.15 15.66
C PRO A 24 46.07 30.17 16.14
N THR A 25 46.26 29.66 17.35
CA THR A 25 45.20 29.09 18.17
C THR A 25 44.10 30.14 18.35
N PHE A 26 42.93 29.93 17.75
CA PHE A 26 41.73 30.68 18.07
C PHE A 26 40.84 29.83 18.98
N ALA A 27 40.67 30.33 20.20
CA ALA A 27 39.60 29.92 21.10
C ALA A 27 38.26 30.30 20.46
N ASP A 28 37.38 29.32 20.30
CA ASP A 28 35.95 29.56 20.05
C ASP A 28 35.31 30.01 21.36
N ASP A 29 34.68 31.18 21.34
CA ASP A 29 33.66 31.56 22.32
C ASP A 29 32.57 32.39 21.64
N ASP A 30 31.36 32.29 22.19
CA ASP A 30 30.08 32.90 21.80
C ASP A 30 29.18 32.15 20.77
N THR A 31 28.88 30.88 21.07
CA THR A 31 27.48 30.44 21.06
C THR A 31 26.92 30.57 22.48
N PRO A 32 25.73 31.16 22.69
CA PRO A 32 25.14 31.18 24.03
C PRO A 32 24.84 29.73 24.42
N SER A 33 25.68 29.19 25.30
CA SER A 33 25.46 27.91 25.95
C SER A 33 24.20 28.04 26.80
N VAL A 34 23.11 27.45 26.33
CA VAL A 34 21.99 27.10 27.23
C VAL A 34 22.61 26.11 28.22
N PRO A 35 22.62 26.40 29.52
CA PRO A 35 23.21 25.48 30.48
C PRO A 35 22.44 24.15 30.40
N GLU A 36 23.15 23.05 30.20
CA GLU A 36 22.64 21.68 30.40
C GLU A 36 22.32 21.52 31.89
N VAL A 37 21.18 22.07 32.31
CA VAL A 37 20.72 21.98 33.69
C VAL A 37 20.00 20.65 33.85
N PHE A 38 20.76 19.57 33.98
CA PHE A 38 20.21 18.28 34.45
C PHE A 38 19.77 18.47 35.91
N VAL A 39 18.48 18.70 36.13
CA VAL A 39 17.87 18.78 37.46
C VAL A 39 17.03 17.54 37.63
N ARG A 40 17.29 16.72 38.65
CA ARG A 40 16.45 15.56 39.00
C ARG A 40 15.86 15.78 40.40
N SER A 41 15.03 16.81 40.54
CA SER A 41 14.45 17.25 41.83
C SER A 41 12.92 17.18 41.87
N ALA A 42 12.31 16.77 40.76
CA ALA A 42 10.88 16.60 40.62
C ALA A 42 10.36 15.42 41.46
N PRO A 43 9.08 15.50 41.90
CA PRO A 43 8.43 14.38 42.57
C PRO A 43 8.13 13.21 41.60
N VAL A 44 8.21 13.43 40.29
CA VAL A 44 8.28 12.38 39.25
C VAL A 44 9.49 12.63 38.37
N VAL A 45 10.11 11.58 37.81
CA VAL A 45 11.30 11.71 36.98
C VAL A 45 11.13 11.07 35.62
N PHE A 46 11.76 11.63 34.58
CA PHE A 46 11.86 10.97 33.27
C PHE A 46 12.65 9.67 33.41
N THR A 47 12.15 8.61 32.81
CA THR A 47 12.79 7.28 32.78
C THR A 47 12.98 6.75 31.37
N GLU A 48 12.12 7.14 30.44
CA GLU A 48 12.21 6.69 29.05
C GLU A 48 11.61 7.70 28.08
N ILE A 49 12.19 7.80 26.89
CA ILE A 49 11.68 8.59 25.78
C ILE A 49 11.75 7.79 24.48
N ASN A 50 10.67 7.85 23.71
CA ASN A 50 10.58 7.21 22.41
C ASN A 50 10.04 8.18 21.34
N PRO A 51 10.93 8.91 20.63
CA PRO A 51 10.56 9.85 19.56
C PRO A 51 10.23 9.15 18.22
N LYS A 52 10.42 7.83 18.14
CA LYS A 52 10.20 7.00 16.94
C LYS A 52 9.47 5.72 17.30
N ASN A 53 8.29 5.87 17.89
CA ASN A 53 7.49 4.76 18.33
C ASN A 53 6.99 3.92 17.14
N ILE A 54 7.27 2.62 17.15
CA ILE A 54 6.87 1.68 16.10
C ILE A 54 6.01 0.51 16.62
N SER A 55 5.82 0.41 17.93
CA SER A 55 5.21 -0.75 18.60
C SER A 55 4.10 -0.40 19.57
N LEU A 56 4.24 0.65 20.38
CA LEU A 56 3.24 1.02 21.38
C LEU A 56 2.09 1.78 20.72
N GLU A 57 0.87 1.30 20.85
CA GLU A 57 -0.32 1.97 20.34
C GLU A 57 -1.00 2.78 21.46
N ASP A 58 -1.52 3.96 21.12
CA ASP A 58 -2.38 4.72 22.02
C ASP A 58 -3.81 4.15 22.03
N GLU A 59 -4.73 4.78 22.77
CA GLU A 59 -6.12 4.32 22.88
C GLU A 59 -6.90 4.33 21.55
N GLU A 60 -6.39 5.01 20.51
CA GLU A 60 -6.96 5.07 19.17
C GLU A 60 -6.21 4.18 18.16
N GLY A 61 -5.19 3.43 18.62
CA GLY A 61 -4.36 2.59 17.76
C GLY A 61 -3.17 3.34 17.13
N ASP A 62 -2.96 4.62 17.45
CA ASP A 62 -1.87 5.40 16.85
C ASP A 62 -0.54 5.13 17.56
N LYS A 63 0.53 5.01 16.77
CA LYS A 63 1.90 4.84 17.27
C LYS A 63 2.57 6.19 17.49
N SER A 64 2.00 6.98 18.39
CA SER A 64 2.51 8.32 18.73
C SER A 64 3.81 8.23 19.54
N ASP A 65 4.70 9.21 19.34
CA ASP A 65 5.88 9.40 20.19
C ASP A 65 5.44 9.53 21.67
N TRP A 66 6.28 9.11 22.61
CA TRP A 66 5.91 9.14 24.03
C TRP A 66 7.11 9.34 24.95
N ILE A 67 6.81 9.76 26.17
CA ILE A 67 7.72 9.75 27.32
C ILE A 67 7.11 8.94 28.44
N GLU A 68 7.96 8.53 29.37
CA GLU A 68 7.57 7.94 30.64
C GLU A 68 8.06 8.78 31.81
N LEU A 69 7.17 8.94 32.79
CA LEU A 69 7.46 9.53 34.08
C LEU A 69 7.28 8.49 35.19
N PHE A 70 8.21 8.43 36.13
CA PHE A 70 8.16 7.54 37.29
C PHE A 70 8.05 8.33 38.60
N ASN A 71 7.17 7.91 39.49
CA ASN A 71 7.11 8.41 40.86
C ASN A 71 7.92 7.51 41.82
N PRO A 72 9.13 7.92 42.26
CA PRO A 72 9.95 7.12 43.18
C PRO A 72 9.50 7.21 44.65
N ALA A 73 8.51 8.04 44.98
CA ALA A 73 8.07 8.25 46.35
C ALA A 73 7.05 7.20 46.80
N ASP A 74 6.90 7.07 48.13
CA ASP A 74 5.89 6.20 48.76
C ASP A 74 4.51 6.88 48.87
N THR A 75 4.37 8.07 48.29
CA THR A 75 3.13 8.86 48.24
C THR A 75 2.79 9.24 46.81
N ALA A 76 1.49 9.34 46.51
CA ALA A 76 1.03 9.76 45.19
C ALA A 76 1.44 11.21 44.88
N VAL A 77 1.73 11.49 43.61
CA VAL A 77 2.13 12.82 43.12
C VAL A 77 1.08 13.34 42.16
N ASN A 78 0.57 14.54 42.42
CA ASN A 78 -0.37 15.22 41.54
C ASN A 78 0.38 16.15 40.59
N LEU A 79 0.21 15.96 39.28
CA LEU A 79 0.84 16.75 38.24
C LEU A 79 -0.03 17.90 37.74
N SER A 80 -1.23 18.14 38.30
CA SER A 80 -2.16 19.20 37.85
C SER A 80 -1.58 20.63 37.88
N ASP A 81 -0.44 20.85 38.54
CA ASP A 81 0.27 22.14 38.59
C ASP A 81 1.60 22.11 37.82
N TYR A 82 1.81 21.11 36.96
CA TYR A 82 3.04 20.90 36.20
C TYR A 82 2.84 21.13 34.69
N PHE A 83 3.94 21.43 34.02
CA PHE A 83 3.97 21.76 32.59
C PHE A 83 5.09 21.01 31.87
N LEU A 84 4.81 20.56 30.64
CA LEU A 84 5.81 20.04 29.72
C LEU A 84 6.18 21.08 28.67
N SER A 85 7.46 21.12 28.31
CA SER A 85 7.96 21.92 27.20
C SER A 85 9.14 21.24 26.51
N ASN A 86 9.38 21.60 25.25
CA ASN A 86 10.62 21.30 24.52
C ASN A 86 11.52 22.54 24.33
N ASP A 87 11.14 23.68 24.91
CA ASP A 87 11.88 24.93 24.89
C ASP A 87 11.89 25.53 26.32
N PRO A 88 13.06 25.69 26.96
CA PRO A 88 13.12 26.25 28.31
C PRO A 88 12.67 27.71 28.39
N ALA A 89 12.59 28.43 27.25
CA ALA A 89 12.02 29.77 27.18
C ALA A 89 10.48 29.78 27.20
N GLU A 90 9.84 28.62 27.02
CA GLU A 90 8.38 28.43 27.06
C GLU A 90 7.98 27.47 28.20
N PRO A 91 8.18 27.83 29.50
CA PRO A 91 7.99 26.90 30.61
C PRO A 91 6.53 26.45 30.83
N PHE A 92 5.55 27.16 30.25
CA PHE A 92 4.11 26.88 30.40
C PHE A 92 3.47 26.36 29.11
N LYS A 93 4.25 25.74 28.21
CA LYS A 93 3.82 25.34 26.86
C LYS A 93 2.65 24.37 26.84
N TRP A 94 2.68 23.33 27.67
CA TRP A 94 1.59 22.37 27.80
C TRP A 94 1.35 22.02 29.26
N HIS A 95 0.10 22.10 29.71
CA HIS A 95 -0.30 21.97 31.11
C HIS A 95 -0.93 20.60 31.35
N PHE A 96 -0.52 19.92 32.42
CA PHE A 96 -1.18 18.67 32.83
C PHE A 96 -2.56 18.94 33.43
N GLY A 97 -3.49 18.02 33.16
CA GLY A 97 -4.82 18.01 33.74
C GLY A 97 -4.83 17.21 35.04
N ASN A 98 -5.82 16.33 35.20
CA ASN A 98 -6.07 15.56 36.43
C ASN A 98 -5.08 14.38 36.70
N VAL A 99 -3.82 14.48 36.27
CA VAL A 99 -2.86 13.36 36.32
C VAL A 99 -2.32 13.17 37.73
N VAL A 100 -2.60 12.01 38.33
CA VAL A 100 -2.05 11.59 39.62
C VAL A 100 -1.26 10.30 39.43
N VAL A 101 0.05 10.35 39.71
CA VAL A 101 0.93 9.19 39.61
C VAL A 101 1.01 8.49 40.98
N PRO A 102 0.54 7.24 41.12
CA PRO A 102 0.60 6.52 42.39
C PRO A 102 2.03 6.32 42.90
N PRO A 103 2.22 5.97 44.19
CA PRO A 103 3.53 5.58 44.72
C PRO A 103 4.19 4.49 43.89
N GLN A 104 5.51 4.57 43.68
CA GLN A 104 6.31 3.55 42.98
C GLN A 104 5.70 3.12 41.63
N SER A 105 5.11 4.06 40.89
CA SER A 105 4.36 3.78 39.66
C SER A 105 4.76 4.71 38.51
N PHE A 106 4.50 4.26 37.29
CA PHE A 106 4.80 4.96 36.04
C PHE A 106 3.55 5.58 35.43
N VAL A 107 3.75 6.60 34.58
CA VAL A 107 2.73 7.13 33.68
C VAL A 107 3.34 7.44 32.32
N LEU A 108 2.62 7.12 31.25
CA LEU A 108 2.98 7.50 29.89
C LEU A 108 2.34 8.82 29.51
N VAL A 109 3.04 9.59 28.67
CA VAL A 109 2.49 10.81 28.06
C VAL A 109 2.81 10.78 26.56
N PHE A 110 1.78 10.86 25.72
CA PHE A 110 1.90 10.78 24.27
C PHE A 110 2.06 12.16 23.63
N PHE A 111 3.01 12.30 22.72
CA PHE A 111 3.23 13.49 21.90
C PHE A 111 2.53 13.30 20.57
N SER A 112 1.21 13.52 20.56
CA SER A 112 0.33 13.13 19.45
C SER A 112 -0.26 14.32 18.66
N LYS A 113 -0.18 15.54 19.22
CA LYS A 113 -0.92 16.74 18.79
C LYS A 113 -2.41 16.76 19.18
N LYS A 114 -2.92 15.78 19.93
CA LYS A 114 -4.35 15.67 20.29
C LYS A 114 -4.81 16.59 21.44
N ASP A 115 -3.87 17.17 22.20
CA ASP A 115 -4.12 18.11 23.31
C ASP A 115 -5.12 17.62 24.37
N ARG A 116 -4.84 16.46 24.99
CA ARG A 116 -5.66 15.83 26.03
C ARG A 116 -4.89 15.87 27.36
N PRO A 117 -5.14 16.83 28.24
CA PRO A 117 -4.32 17.02 29.45
C PRO A 117 -4.59 15.99 30.55
N ASP A 118 -5.74 15.33 30.51
CA ASP A 118 -6.22 14.43 31.57
C ASP A 118 -5.76 12.98 31.37
N LEU A 119 -5.56 12.27 32.48
CA LEU A 119 -5.47 10.81 32.55
C LEU A 119 -6.85 10.25 32.89
N LYS A 120 -7.43 9.45 32.01
CA LYS A 120 -8.68 8.72 32.30
C LYS A 120 -8.34 7.26 32.54
N THR A 121 -8.66 6.76 33.73
CA THR A 121 -8.51 5.35 34.05
C THR A 121 -9.61 4.52 33.38
N PRO A 122 -9.34 3.23 33.08
CA PRO A 122 -10.38 2.34 32.61
C PRO A 122 -11.62 2.32 33.53
N SER A 123 -12.82 2.24 32.95
CA SER A 123 -14.11 2.26 33.64
C SER A 123 -15.16 1.44 32.87
N ASP A 124 -16.37 1.28 33.44
CA ASP A 124 -17.51 0.63 32.78
C ASP A 124 -17.23 -0.81 32.27
N SER A 125 -16.45 -1.57 33.03
CA SER A 125 -16.07 -2.95 32.67
C SER A 125 -17.24 -3.93 32.85
N LEU A 126 -17.49 -4.74 31.82
CA LEU A 126 -18.51 -5.77 31.76
C LEU A 126 -17.90 -7.14 31.40
N ASP A 127 -18.23 -8.17 32.18
CA ASP A 127 -17.86 -9.58 31.91
C ASP A 127 -18.86 -10.21 30.94
N MET A 128 -18.45 -10.27 29.67
CA MET A 128 -19.28 -10.79 28.59
C MET A 128 -19.51 -12.30 28.69
N MET A 129 -18.73 -13.02 29.49
CA MET A 129 -18.90 -14.46 29.68
C MET A 129 -19.98 -14.82 30.71
N GLY A 130 -20.82 -13.87 31.18
CA GLY A 130 -21.83 -13.93 32.26
C GLY A 130 -22.57 -15.25 32.61
N LYS A 131 -23.60 -15.21 33.46
CA LYS A 131 -24.13 -16.45 34.09
C LYS A 131 -24.88 -17.42 33.15
N ASN A 132 -25.24 -17.01 31.91
CA ASN A 132 -26.10 -17.77 30.99
C ASN A 132 -25.63 -17.71 29.53
N VAL A 133 -24.35 -17.97 29.28
CA VAL A 133 -23.76 -17.99 27.93
C VAL A 133 -24.15 -19.26 27.16
N TRP A 134 -24.48 -19.10 25.88
CA TRP A 134 -24.86 -20.16 24.95
C TRP A 134 -23.99 -20.08 23.68
N GLY A 135 -23.90 -21.15 22.90
CA GLY A 135 -23.14 -21.12 21.66
C GLY A 135 -23.44 -22.30 20.75
N TRP A 136 -23.08 -22.13 19.48
CA TRP A 136 -23.20 -23.14 18.42
C TRP A 136 -21.99 -23.02 17.49
N ALA A 137 -21.80 -24.02 16.65
CA ALA A 137 -20.85 -23.99 15.56
C ALA A 137 -21.56 -24.25 14.25
N ASP A 138 -21.03 -23.64 13.19
CA ASP A 138 -21.43 -23.89 11.82
C ASP A 138 -20.18 -24.06 10.98
N SER A 139 -20.26 -25.00 10.06
CA SER A 139 -19.21 -25.30 9.10
C SER A 139 -19.86 -25.76 7.81
N ASP A 140 -19.71 -24.97 6.76
CA ASP A 140 -20.32 -25.24 5.44
C ASP A 140 -19.26 -25.20 4.33
N ASN A 141 -19.46 -26.05 3.33
CA ASN A 141 -18.67 -26.15 2.12
C ASN A 141 -19.64 -26.28 0.94
N SER A 142 -19.61 -25.34 0.00
CA SER A 142 -20.42 -25.39 -1.20
C SER A 142 -19.56 -25.15 -2.44
N PRO A 143 -19.48 -26.09 -3.42
CA PRO A 143 -19.65 -27.54 -3.32
C PRO A 143 -18.46 -28.33 -3.92
N VAL A 144 -17.31 -28.48 -3.21
CA VAL A 144 -16.29 -29.53 -3.52
C VAL A 144 -15.46 -29.92 -2.27
N ALA A 145 -14.49 -30.83 -2.45
CA ALA A 145 -13.99 -31.81 -1.48
C ALA A 145 -13.12 -31.27 -0.33
N GLY A 146 -13.62 -31.46 0.88
CA GLY A 146 -12.98 -31.14 2.15
C GLY A 146 -14.08 -30.81 3.16
N THR A 147 -13.93 -31.19 4.43
CA THR A 147 -14.92 -30.83 5.45
C THR A 147 -14.32 -29.73 6.31
N SER A 148 -14.80 -28.49 6.17
CA SER A 148 -14.63 -27.50 7.22
C SER A 148 -15.16 -28.07 8.53
N VAL A 149 -14.38 -27.92 9.60
CA VAL A 149 -14.74 -28.40 10.94
C VAL A 149 -14.83 -27.19 11.85
N ALA A 150 -15.91 -27.11 12.63
CA ALA A 150 -16.03 -26.20 13.74
C ALA A 150 -16.63 -26.97 14.93
N GLU A 151 -15.84 -27.20 15.96
CA GLU A 151 -16.24 -28.03 17.10
C GLU A 151 -15.60 -27.56 18.42
N PRO A 152 -16.16 -27.97 19.57
CA PRO A 152 -15.51 -27.76 20.86
C PRO A 152 -14.13 -28.42 20.89
N TRP A 153 -13.10 -27.72 21.37
CA TRP A 153 -11.73 -28.25 21.35
C TRP A 153 -11.37 -29.09 22.59
N LEU A 154 -11.52 -28.51 23.78
CA LEU A 154 -11.03 -29.11 25.03
C LEU A 154 -12.11 -29.85 25.83
N TYR A 155 -13.38 -29.58 25.53
CA TYR A 155 -14.53 -30.06 26.29
C TYR A 155 -15.66 -30.48 25.35
N SER A 156 -16.70 -31.14 25.87
CA SER A 156 -17.89 -31.52 25.08
C SER A 156 -18.82 -30.35 24.71
N LYS A 157 -18.49 -29.13 25.13
CA LYS A 157 -19.25 -27.89 24.93
C LYS A 157 -18.28 -26.73 24.70
N PHE A 158 -18.74 -25.71 23.97
CA PHE A 158 -17.95 -24.48 23.75
C PHE A 158 -17.68 -23.72 25.05
N LEU A 159 -18.58 -23.79 26.02
CA LEU A 159 -18.41 -23.25 27.37
C LEU A 159 -18.24 -24.38 28.39
N ALA A 160 -17.20 -24.29 29.21
CA ALA A 160 -16.95 -25.19 30.31
C ALA A 160 -16.54 -24.42 31.58
N GLU A 161 -16.54 -25.10 32.72
CA GLU A 161 -15.91 -24.60 33.94
C GLU A 161 -14.59 -25.33 34.17
N GLU A 162 -13.54 -24.57 34.45
CA GLU A 162 -12.21 -25.08 34.80
C GLU A 162 -11.70 -24.32 36.01
N ASN A 163 -11.36 -25.04 37.09
CA ASN A 163 -10.87 -24.45 38.35
C ASN A 163 -11.76 -23.31 38.90
N GLY A 164 -13.08 -23.42 38.72
CA GLY A 164 -14.06 -22.42 39.19
C GLY A 164 -14.18 -21.18 38.30
N SER A 165 -13.53 -21.15 37.13
CA SER A 165 -13.64 -20.08 36.13
C SER A 165 -14.31 -20.60 34.86
N ARG A 166 -15.09 -19.75 34.18
CA ARG A 166 -15.70 -20.08 32.88
C ARG A 166 -14.65 -19.99 31.78
N VAL A 167 -14.69 -20.95 30.86
CA VAL A 167 -13.78 -21.04 29.73
C VAL A 167 -14.57 -21.26 28.45
N ILE A 168 -14.28 -20.46 27.42
CA ILE A 168 -14.77 -20.67 26.06
C ILE A 168 -13.65 -21.31 25.25
N SER A 169 -13.91 -22.44 24.58
CA SER A 169 -12.92 -23.08 23.71
C SER A 169 -13.52 -23.61 22.43
N GLY A 170 -12.73 -23.56 21.36
CA GLY A 170 -13.16 -23.97 20.03
C GLY A 170 -11.98 -24.35 19.14
N GLN A 171 -12.25 -25.23 18.19
CA GLN A 171 -11.35 -25.57 17.11
C GLN A 171 -12.09 -25.38 15.80
N MET A 172 -11.46 -24.65 14.88
CA MET A 172 -11.98 -24.41 13.54
C MET A 172 -10.90 -24.75 12.53
N GLN A 173 -11.28 -25.39 11.44
CA GLN A 173 -10.40 -25.68 10.32
C GLN A 173 -11.22 -25.55 9.04
N LEU A 174 -10.72 -24.79 8.07
CA LEU A 174 -11.38 -24.71 6.76
C LEU A 174 -11.05 -25.98 5.96
N GLY A 175 -12.05 -26.51 5.27
CA GLY A 175 -11.87 -27.60 4.32
C GLY A 175 -11.02 -27.15 3.13
N GLU A 176 -10.30 -28.08 2.51
CA GLU A 176 -9.63 -27.82 1.24
C GLU A 176 -10.70 -27.39 0.20
N ASN A 177 -10.49 -26.25 -0.44
CA ASN A 177 -11.35 -25.80 -1.54
C ASN A 177 -10.49 -25.69 -2.79
N GLU A 178 -10.73 -26.60 -3.74
CA GLU A 178 -10.00 -26.64 -5.02
C GLU A 178 -10.51 -25.60 -6.01
N GLU A 179 -11.69 -25.02 -5.77
CA GLU A 179 -12.28 -23.92 -6.55
C GLU A 179 -12.42 -22.67 -5.67
N LEU A 180 -12.56 -21.48 -6.28
CA LEU A 180 -12.72 -20.19 -5.58
C LEU A 180 -14.04 -20.07 -4.75
N GLY A 181 -14.67 -21.18 -4.40
CA GLY A 181 -15.87 -21.20 -3.57
C GLY A 181 -15.60 -20.69 -2.15
N TRP A 182 -16.69 -20.49 -1.40
CA TRP A 182 -16.62 -20.07 -0.01
C TRP A 182 -16.57 -21.31 0.90
N SER A 183 -15.64 -21.31 1.86
CA SER A 183 -15.66 -22.23 3.00
C SER A 183 -15.84 -21.42 4.27
N SER A 184 -16.58 -21.97 5.23
CA SER A 184 -16.76 -21.33 6.53
C SER A 184 -16.59 -22.33 7.65
N ALA A 185 -15.90 -21.92 8.71
CA ALA A 185 -15.86 -22.60 9.99
C ALA A 185 -15.97 -21.53 11.06
N CYS A 186 -17.07 -21.54 11.80
CA CYS A 186 -17.33 -20.53 12.81
C CYS A 186 -17.91 -21.10 14.10
N ILE A 187 -17.63 -20.40 15.19
CA ILE A 187 -18.17 -20.69 16.51
C ILE A 187 -18.82 -19.39 17.01
N PHE A 188 -20.12 -19.44 17.29
CA PHE A 188 -20.86 -18.31 17.83
C PHE A 188 -21.08 -18.48 19.33
N VAL A 189 -20.92 -17.39 20.08
CA VAL A 189 -21.14 -17.34 21.53
C VAL A 189 -21.99 -16.13 21.88
N GLY A 190 -23.12 -16.35 22.55
CA GLY A 190 -23.95 -15.28 23.13
C GLY A 190 -23.32 -14.68 24.39
N ILE A 191 -23.55 -13.39 24.65
CA ILE A 191 -22.86 -12.66 25.73
C ILE A 191 -23.81 -12.36 26.89
N GLU A 192 -23.37 -12.50 28.13
CA GLU A 192 -24.09 -12.11 29.36
C GLU A 192 -25.60 -12.49 29.45
N GLY A 193 -26.03 -13.55 28.77
CA GLY A 193 -27.45 -13.93 28.71
C GLY A 193 -28.31 -13.11 27.71
N ALA A 194 -27.67 -12.26 26.90
CA ALA A 194 -28.28 -11.58 25.78
C ALA A 194 -28.76 -12.56 24.70
N SER A 195 -29.74 -12.09 23.94
CA SER A 195 -30.30 -12.78 22.77
C SER A 195 -30.62 -11.76 21.67
N LYS A 196 -30.96 -12.25 20.47
CA LYS A 196 -31.35 -11.38 19.36
C LYS A 196 -32.53 -10.46 19.72
N ASP A 197 -33.42 -10.89 20.62
CA ASP A 197 -34.59 -10.11 21.07
C ASP A 197 -34.32 -9.26 22.32
N SER A 198 -33.18 -9.46 22.99
CA SER A 198 -32.79 -8.76 24.21
C SER A 198 -31.27 -8.54 24.20
N PRO A 199 -30.77 -7.60 23.38
CA PRO A 199 -29.34 -7.34 23.28
C PRO A 199 -28.80 -6.60 24.51
N GLN A 200 -27.48 -6.59 24.61
CA GLN A 200 -26.72 -5.87 25.62
C GLN A 200 -26.23 -4.53 25.07
N ASP A 201 -26.35 -3.48 25.89
CA ASP A 201 -25.82 -2.16 25.58
C ASP A 201 -24.36 -2.06 26.00
N LEU A 202 -23.48 -1.91 25.02
CA LEU A 202 -22.03 -1.70 25.12
C LEU A 202 -21.62 -0.29 24.68
N GLY A 203 -22.56 0.65 24.54
CA GLY A 203 -22.35 1.97 23.93
C GLY A 203 -21.37 2.88 24.68
N THR A 204 -21.07 2.59 25.95
CA THR A 204 -20.06 3.31 26.74
C THR A 204 -18.66 2.71 26.62
N ALA A 205 -18.52 1.53 26.02
CA ALA A 205 -17.26 0.84 25.86
C ALA A 205 -16.53 1.22 24.58
N ASN A 206 -15.20 1.21 24.64
CA ASN A 206 -14.33 1.47 23.49
C ASN A 206 -13.24 0.40 23.34
N GLN A 207 -13.23 -0.63 24.17
CA GLN A 207 -12.23 -1.70 24.16
C GLN A 207 -12.83 -3.05 24.51
N LEU A 208 -12.50 -4.07 23.71
CA LEU A 208 -12.75 -5.49 23.95
C LEU A 208 -11.43 -6.20 24.30
N LEU A 209 -11.44 -6.99 25.36
CA LEU A 209 -10.29 -7.77 25.85
C LEU A 209 -10.63 -9.26 25.85
N LEU A 210 -9.78 -10.08 25.23
CA LEU A 210 -9.86 -11.53 25.27
C LEU A 210 -8.59 -12.08 25.92
N THR A 211 -8.70 -12.76 27.07
CA THR A 211 -7.52 -13.39 27.70
C THR A 211 -7.56 -14.88 27.46
N GLY A 212 -6.50 -15.43 26.87
CA GLY A 212 -6.42 -16.86 26.59
C GLY A 212 -5.50 -17.26 25.45
N PHE A 213 -5.59 -18.52 25.10
CA PHE A 213 -4.81 -19.16 24.05
C PHE A 213 -5.48 -18.98 22.68
N VAL A 214 -4.68 -18.72 21.66
CA VAL A 214 -5.01 -18.89 20.24
C VAL A 214 -3.79 -19.53 19.58
N THR A 215 -3.97 -20.49 18.65
CA THR A 215 -2.87 -21.16 17.93
C THR A 215 -1.86 -20.14 17.43
N LYS A 216 -0.58 -20.37 17.74
CA LYS A 216 0.50 -19.46 17.38
C LYS A 216 0.52 -19.20 15.86
N ASP A 217 0.63 -17.93 15.50
CA ASP A 217 0.70 -17.41 14.12
C ASP A 217 -0.60 -17.58 13.30
N GLU A 218 -1.64 -18.21 13.85
CA GLU A 218 -2.94 -18.33 13.19
C GLU A 218 -3.83 -17.10 13.46
N VAL A 219 -4.65 -16.73 12.48
CA VAL A 219 -5.56 -15.58 12.58
C VAL A 219 -6.96 -16.03 12.98
N LEU A 220 -7.46 -15.49 14.08
CA LEU A 220 -8.83 -15.62 14.53
C LEU A 220 -9.60 -14.32 14.21
N GLU A 221 -10.61 -14.41 13.35
CA GLU A 221 -11.55 -13.31 13.14
C GLU A 221 -12.65 -13.36 14.19
N ILE A 222 -12.98 -12.19 14.71
CA ILE A 222 -13.95 -11.95 15.76
C ILE A 222 -14.96 -10.97 15.19
N ARG A 223 -16.25 -11.27 15.25
CA ARG A 223 -17.31 -10.33 14.84
C ARG A 223 -18.22 -10.01 16.00
N LEU A 224 -18.40 -8.72 16.31
CA LEU A 224 -19.47 -8.27 17.19
C LEU A 224 -20.79 -8.28 16.42
N VAL A 225 -21.80 -8.95 16.96
CA VAL A 225 -23.07 -9.17 16.26
C VAL A 225 -24.21 -8.41 16.93
N GLN A 226 -24.86 -7.57 16.13
CA GLN A 226 -26.01 -6.75 16.53
C GLN A 226 -27.35 -7.43 16.18
N SER A 227 -28.39 -7.14 16.95
CA SER A 227 -29.69 -7.85 16.90
C SER A 227 -30.43 -7.76 15.56
N ASP A 228 -30.20 -6.70 14.78
CA ASP A 228 -30.87 -6.42 13.52
C ASP A 228 -30.12 -6.98 12.28
N MET A 229 -29.10 -7.82 12.49
CA MET A 229 -28.23 -8.31 11.43
C MET A 229 -27.95 -9.83 11.55
N GLU A 230 -27.56 -10.44 10.43
CA GLU A 230 -27.00 -11.80 10.43
C GLU A 230 -25.58 -11.82 11.01
N ASP A 231 -25.22 -12.90 11.71
CA ASP A 231 -23.98 -13.03 12.48
C ASP A 231 -22.71 -12.86 11.62
N TRP A 232 -22.74 -13.39 10.40
CA TRP A 232 -21.62 -13.30 9.47
C TRP A 232 -21.39 -11.89 8.91
N LYS A 233 -22.38 -10.99 9.01
CA LYS A 233 -22.24 -9.58 8.65
C LYS A 233 -21.80 -8.70 9.83
N GLY A 234 -21.64 -9.26 11.03
CA GLY A 234 -21.21 -8.53 12.22
C GLY A 234 -19.86 -7.83 12.05
N TRP A 235 -19.61 -6.82 12.89
CA TRP A 235 -18.44 -5.95 12.79
C TRP A 235 -17.15 -6.73 13.04
N PRO A 236 -16.24 -6.83 12.05
CA PRO A 236 -15.07 -7.69 12.14
C PRO A 236 -13.88 -7.03 12.82
N ALA A 237 -13.15 -7.83 13.58
CA ALA A 237 -11.80 -7.59 14.08
C ALA A 237 -10.98 -8.89 13.92
N ARG A 238 -9.65 -8.78 13.90
CA ARG A 238 -8.76 -9.95 13.76
C ARG A 238 -7.66 -9.90 14.81
N ILE A 239 -7.34 -11.06 15.37
CA ILE A 239 -6.20 -11.25 16.26
C ILE A 239 -5.32 -12.38 15.73
N THR A 240 -4.00 -12.24 15.89
CA THR A 240 -3.03 -13.29 15.56
C THR A 240 -2.61 -13.99 16.84
N GLY A 241 -2.72 -15.31 16.86
CA GLY A 241 -2.43 -16.09 18.05
C GLY A 241 -0.96 -16.08 18.44
N THR A 242 -0.73 -16.05 19.74
CA THR A 242 0.62 -16.07 20.33
C THR A 242 1.06 -17.49 20.73
N GLY A 243 0.11 -18.42 20.85
CA GLY A 243 0.34 -19.73 21.46
C GLY A 243 0.44 -19.71 23.00
N ASP A 244 0.28 -18.54 23.64
CA ASP A 244 0.32 -18.39 25.10
C ASP A 244 -1.10 -18.21 25.66
N SER A 245 -1.42 -18.95 26.73
CA SER A 245 -2.70 -18.90 27.44
C SER A 245 -2.88 -17.68 28.35
N LEU A 246 -1.81 -16.93 28.64
CA LEU A 246 -1.83 -15.72 29.46
C LEU A 246 -1.97 -14.44 28.63
N THR A 247 -1.94 -14.55 27.31
CA THR A 247 -2.06 -13.40 26.41
C THR A 247 -3.43 -12.74 26.55
N THR A 248 -3.43 -11.42 26.75
CA THR A 248 -4.62 -10.58 26.62
C THR A 248 -4.58 -9.89 25.27
N TYR A 249 -5.50 -10.26 24.38
CA TYR A 249 -5.72 -9.58 23.11
C TYR A 249 -6.63 -8.37 23.34
N SER A 250 -6.21 -7.19 22.89
CA SER A 250 -6.97 -5.95 22.98
C SER A 250 -7.46 -5.51 21.61
N ILE A 251 -8.74 -5.18 21.50
CA ILE A 251 -9.40 -4.72 20.28
C ILE A 251 -10.11 -3.40 20.56
N SER A 252 -9.76 -2.34 19.83
CA SER A 252 -10.45 -1.05 19.93
C SER A 252 -11.81 -1.11 19.24
N LEU A 253 -12.85 -0.61 19.90
CA LEU A 253 -14.21 -0.55 19.38
C LEU A 253 -14.48 0.84 18.77
N PRO A 254 -15.16 0.93 17.62
CA PRO A 254 -15.36 2.18 16.91
C PRO A 254 -16.45 3.03 17.59
N THR A 255 -16.02 3.91 18.50
CA THR A 255 -16.93 4.86 19.18
C THR A 255 -17.46 5.92 18.21
N GLY A 256 -18.75 6.28 18.32
CA GLY A 256 -19.40 7.26 17.45
C GLY A 256 -19.72 6.77 16.03
N SER A 257 -19.42 5.50 15.71
CA SER A 257 -19.89 4.82 14.50
C SER A 257 -21.35 4.38 14.63
N ARG A 258 -22.03 4.19 13.50
CA ARG A 258 -23.32 3.47 13.45
C ARG A 258 -23.16 1.96 13.30
N PHE A 259 -21.93 1.48 13.12
CA PHE A 259 -21.60 0.07 12.94
C PHE A 259 -20.27 -0.29 13.65
N PRO A 260 -20.27 -1.29 14.55
CA PRO A 260 -21.46 -1.97 15.05
C PRO A 260 -22.30 -1.00 15.88
N ASP A 261 -23.61 -1.22 15.92
CA ASP A 261 -24.47 -0.57 16.90
C ASP A 261 -24.20 -1.18 18.27
N LEU A 262 -23.26 -0.56 19.00
CA LEU A 262 -22.81 -1.03 20.30
C LEU A 262 -23.95 -1.08 21.33
N ALA A 263 -25.05 -0.35 21.13
CA ALA A 263 -26.20 -0.42 22.04
C ALA A 263 -27.01 -1.71 21.90
N ASN A 264 -26.78 -2.51 20.85
CA ASN A 264 -27.63 -3.63 20.46
C ASN A 264 -26.85 -4.94 20.18
N ILE A 265 -25.79 -5.24 20.95
CA ILE A 265 -24.95 -6.43 20.75
C ILE A 265 -25.51 -7.64 21.49
N TYR A 266 -25.63 -8.80 20.83
CA TYR A 266 -26.11 -10.03 21.49
C TYR A 266 -25.12 -11.19 21.49
N GLY A 267 -24.03 -11.11 20.72
CA GLY A 267 -23.01 -12.15 20.74
C GLY A 267 -21.79 -11.85 19.89
N ILE A 268 -20.90 -12.84 19.87
CA ILE A 268 -19.61 -12.79 19.20
C ILE A 268 -19.47 -14.03 18.32
N ARG A 269 -19.12 -13.82 17.05
CA ARG A 269 -18.75 -14.87 16.11
C ARG A 269 -17.23 -14.98 16.03
N PHE A 270 -16.69 -16.16 16.24
CA PHE A 270 -15.30 -16.51 15.96
C PHE A 270 -15.23 -17.23 14.62
N SER A 271 -14.24 -16.92 13.78
CA SER A 271 -14.08 -17.54 12.47
C SER A 271 -12.60 -17.77 12.14
N ALA A 272 -12.30 -18.90 11.50
CA ALA A 272 -10.99 -19.14 10.90
C ALA A 272 -10.83 -18.29 9.63
N VAL A 273 -9.71 -17.60 9.48
CA VAL A 273 -9.45 -16.72 8.31
C VAL A 273 -8.46 -17.36 7.33
N ASN A 274 -7.44 -18.03 7.85
CA ASN A 274 -6.26 -18.43 7.08
C ASN A 274 -5.72 -19.80 7.49
N SER A 275 -6.42 -20.91 7.23
CA SER A 275 -5.78 -22.23 7.30
C SER A 275 -6.66 -23.35 6.76
N TYR A 276 -6.60 -23.59 5.46
CA TYR A 276 -7.20 -24.79 4.83
C TYR A 276 -6.59 -26.11 5.37
N LYS A 277 -5.51 -26.04 6.17
CA LYS A 277 -4.68 -27.19 6.57
C LYS A 277 -4.26 -27.24 8.05
N ARG A 278 -4.50 -26.17 8.82
CA ARG A 278 -4.12 -26.10 10.24
C ARG A 278 -5.32 -25.70 11.10
N PRO A 279 -5.60 -26.41 12.20
CA PRO A 279 -6.69 -26.01 13.08
C PRO A 279 -6.36 -24.70 13.81
N VAL A 280 -7.24 -23.70 13.67
CA VAL A 280 -7.27 -22.54 14.56
C VAL A 280 -7.97 -22.96 15.83
N GLN A 281 -7.18 -23.16 16.87
CA GLN A 281 -7.65 -23.53 18.20
C GLN A 281 -7.61 -22.29 19.09
N PHE A 282 -8.64 -22.11 19.91
CA PHE A 282 -8.66 -21.06 20.91
C PHE A 282 -9.25 -21.54 22.24
N LYS A 283 -8.82 -20.91 23.32
CA LYS A 283 -9.31 -21.10 24.68
C LYS A 283 -9.24 -19.78 25.42
N PHE A 284 -10.37 -19.11 25.64
CA PHE A 284 -10.47 -17.88 26.42
C PHE A 284 -10.99 -18.15 27.82
N ASN A 285 -10.31 -17.62 28.82
CA ASN A 285 -10.69 -17.65 30.23
C ASN A 285 -11.19 -16.29 30.73
N SER A 286 -11.18 -15.26 29.87
CA SER A 286 -11.73 -13.94 30.13
C SER A 286 -12.19 -13.28 28.84
N LEU A 287 -13.38 -12.67 28.88
CA LEU A 287 -13.92 -11.82 27.81
C LEU A 287 -14.53 -10.58 28.45
N LEU A 288 -13.84 -9.45 28.33
CA LEU A 288 -14.21 -8.20 28.99
C LEU A 288 -14.40 -7.11 27.95
N VAL A 289 -15.43 -6.29 28.13
CA VAL A 289 -15.60 -5.04 27.39
C VAL A 289 -15.61 -3.90 28.38
N ARG A 290 -14.94 -2.80 28.06
CA ARG A 290 -14.81 -1.65 28.97
C ARG A 290 -14.59 -0.35 28.22
N ASN A 291 -14.69 0.75 28.95
CA ASN A 291 -14.05 1.99 28.57
C ASN A 291 -12.58 1.93 29.01
N GLN A 292 -11.63 1.99 28.07
CA GLN A 292 -10.20 1.94 28.30
C GLN A 292 -9.66 3.18 29.02
N GLY A 293 -10.39 4.30 28.97
CA GLY A 293 -9.83 5.61 29.33
C GLY A 293 -8.74 6.04 28.33
N ASN A 294 -7.80 6.87 28.77
CA ASN A 294 -6.68 7.35 27.95
C ASN A 294 -5.54 7.90 28.80
N TYR A 295 -4.33 7.88 28.24
CA TYR A 295 -3.19 8.64 28.79
C TYR A 295 -3.28 10.12 28.37
N PRO A 296 -2.46 11.02 28.93
CA PRO A 296 -2.40 12.39 28.48
C PRO A 296 -1.70 12.53 27.11
N HIS A 297 -2.20 13.44 26.26
CA HIS A 297 -1.70 13.74 24.92
C HIS A 297 -1.25 15.20 24.79
N VAL A 298 0.03 15.40 24.53
CA VAL A 298 0.63 16.71 24.27
C VAL A 298 0.26 17.23 22.89
N ASN A 299 0.14 18.56 22.74
CA ASN A 299 -0.20 19.25 21.49
C ASN A 299 0.98 19.44 20.51
N PHE A 300 2.17 18.91 20.83
CA PHE A 300 3.35 18.94 19.95
C PHE A 300 4.04 17.56 19.85
N LYS A 301 4.98 17.42 18.90
CA LYS A 301 5.73 16.19 18.61
C LYS A 301 7.15 16.24 19.17
N LEU A 302 7.74 15.08 19.43
CA LEU A 302 9.15 15.00 19.80
C LEU A 302 10.04 15.14 18.55
N PRO A 303 11.13 15.95 18.60
CA PRO A 303 12.14 15.95 17.55
C PRO A 303 12.76 14.56 17.32
N GLN A 304 12.79 14.11 16.06
CA GLN A 304 13.29 12.77 15.71
C GLN A 304 14.82 12.67 15.59
N GLU A 305 15.51 13.80 15.45
CA GLU A 305 16.97 13.89 15.32
C GLU A 305 17.67 14.17 16.66
N GLY A 306 16.93 14.04 17.77
CA GLY A 306 17.37 14.41 19.13
C GLY A 306 16.78 15.74 19.58
N GLY A 307 16.68 15.94 20.90
CA GLY A 307 16.02 17.11 21.47
C GLY A 307 16.03 17.12 22.99
N ASN A 308 15.26 18.05 23.56
CA ASN A 308 15.10 18.21 24.99
C ASN A 308 13.62 18.16 25.37
N VAL A 309 13.33 17.62 26.55
CA VAL A 309 12.02 17.71 27.20
C VAL A 309 12.23 18.19 28.63
N PHE A 310 11.42 19.16 29.04
CA PHE A 310 11.50 19.82 30.33
C PHE A 310 10.17 19.67 31.08
N LEU A 311 10.25 19.46 32.38
CA LEU A 311 9.13 19.43 33.31
C LEU A 311 9.26 20.63 34.26
N PHE A 312 8.30 21.54 34.22
CA PHE A 312 8.23 22.73 35.08
C PHE A 312 7.09 22.63 36.08
N ASP A 313 7.20 23.34 37.21
CA ASP A 313 6.07 23.56 38.13
C ASP A 313 5.29 24.86 37.82
N ALA A 314 4.25 25.15 38.61
CA ALA A 314 3.44 26.35 38.49
C ALA A 314 4.18 27.68 38.68
N ALA A 315 5.38 27.68 39.26
CA ALA A 315 6.24 28.85 39.36
C ALA A 315 7.16 29.02 38.13
N GLY A 316 7.10 28.10 37.16
CA GLY A 316 8.03 28.04 36.04
C GLY A 316 9.42 27.54 36.44
N THR A 317 9.55 26.90 37.61
CA THR A 317 10.83 26.34 38.06
C THR A 317 11.05 25.00 37.40
N LEU A 318 12.23 24.78 36.80
CA LEU A 318 12.60 23.50 36.21
C LEU A 318 12.70 22.42 37.29
N ARG A 319 11.95 21.33 37.14
CA ARG A 319 11.87 20.23 38.09
C ARG A 319 12.54 18.96 37.59
N ASP A 320 12.37 18.66 36.30
CA ASP A 320 13.14 17.62 35.61
C ASP A 320 13.42 18.00 34.15
N SER A 321 14.45 17.41 33.57
CA SER A 321 14.76 17.58 32.15
C SER A 321 15.51 16.37 31.59
N ILE A 322 15.27 16.07 30.32
CA ILE A 322 16.01 15.08 29.57
C ILE A 322 16.48 15.67 28.24
N ALA A 323 17.76 15.46 27.93
CA ALA A 323 18.34 15.65 26.60
C ALA A 323 18.57 14.27 25.99
N TYR A 324 18.08 14.04 24.76
CA TYR A 324 18.22 12.75 24.09
C TYR A 324 18.80 12.92 22.68
N PRO A 325 19.68 12.01 22.23
CA PRO A 325 20.22 12.03 20.87
C PRO A 325 19.19 11.49 19.85
N LYS A 326 19.56 11.44 18.58
CA LYS A 326 18.81 10.67 17.59
C LYS A 326 18.69 9.21 18.04
N VAL A 327 17.48 8.77 18.32
CA VAL A 327 17.21 7.40 18.77
C VAL A 327 17.17 6.45 17.57
N PRO A 328 17.94 5.35 17.57
CA PRO A 328 17.90 4.34 16.52
C PRO A 328 16.50 3.71 16.38
N ASN A 329 16.17 3.26 15.18
CA ASN A 329 14.86 2.63 14.93
C ASN A 329 14.65 1.41 15.83
N GLY A 330 13.46 1.30 16.42
CA GLY A 330 13.11 0.21 17.34
C GLY A 330 13.74 0.30 18.72
N LYS A 331 14.52 1.35 19.01
CA LYS A 331 15.07 1.62 20.34
C LYS A 331 14.31 2.76 21.01
N SER A 332 14.46 2.86 22.32
CA SER A 332 14.15 4.05 23.11
C SER A 332 15.43 4.59 23.76
N TYR A 333 15.35 5.80 24.32
CA TYR A 333 16.40 6.35 25.15
C TYR A 333 15.94 6.26 26.60
N SER A 334 16.62 5.45 27.39
CA SER A 334 16.13 4.94 28.68
C SER A 334 17.17 5.14 29.76
N PHE A 335 16.70 5.44 30.96
CA PHE A 335 17.51 5.49 32.16
C PHE A 335 17.63 4.10 32.77
N SER A 336 18.85 3.63 32.97
CA SER A 336 19.14 2.35 33.62
C SER A 336 20.17 2.51 34.75
N GLY A 337 20.56 1.42 35.40
CA GLY A 337 21.60 1.41 36.43
C GLY A 337 22.98 1.91 35.95
N THR A 338 23.21 1.95 34.63
CA THR A 338 24.44 2.47 34.01
C THR A 338 24.32 3.93 33.52
N GLY A 339 23.15 4.56 33.70
CA GLY A 339 22.84 5.90 33.22
C GLY A 339 21.88 5.89 32.02
N TRP A 340 21.78 7.03 31.34
CA TRP A 340 20.98 7.19 30.12
C TRP A 340 21.68 6.54 28.91
N GLY A 341 20.92 5.81 28.11
CA GLY A 341 21.44 5.14 26.91
C GLY A 341 20.32 4.59 26.04
N PHE A 342 20.68 3.92 24.94
CA PHE A 342 19.70 3.25 24.09
C PHE A 342 19.29 1.90 24.69
N ALA A 343 18.00 1.57 24.68
CA ALA A 343 17.48 0.29 25.15
C ALA A 343 16.35 -0.23 24.24
N GLU A 344 15.93 -1.47 24.46
CA GLU A 344 14.63 -1.93 23.96
C GLU A 344 13.52 -1.14 24.66
N PRO A 345 12.48 -0.68 23.93
CA PRO A 345 11.38 0.04 24.55
C PRO A 345 10.70 -0.79 25.65
N ASN A 346 10.62 -0.24 26.87
CA ASN A 346 10.06 -0.95 28.02
C ASN A 346 9.02 -0.09 28.77
N PRO A 347 7.91 0.27 28.11
CA PRO A 347 6.91 1.16 28.71
C PRO A 347 6.31 0.57 29.98
N LEU A 348 6.13 1.45 30.96
CA LEU A 348 5.72 1.21 32.34
C LEU A 348 6.67 0.29 33.12
N GLY A 349 7.96 0.33 32.77
CA GLY A 349 9.00 -0.55 33.30
C GLY A 349 10.34 0.15 33.46
N VAL A 350 11.33 -0.58 33.99
CA VAL A 350 12.71 -0.09 34.08
C VAL A 350 13.56 -0.86 33.07
N ALA A 351 14.36 -0.14 32.29
CA ALA A 351 15.33 -0.79 31.42
C ALA A 351 16.42 -1.48 32.26
N ASP A 352 16.60 -2.79 32.09
CA ASP A 352 17.64 -3.57 32.76
C ASP A 352 19.05 -3.10 32.36
N TYR A 353 19.19 -2.67 31.10
CA TYR A 353 20.46 -2.24 30.52
C TYR A 353 20.22 -1.18 29.44
N ALA A 354 21.11 -0.20 29.37
CA ALA A 354 21.14 0.79 28.29
C ALA A 354 22.56 0.91 27.71
N TYR A 355 22.65 0.89 26.39
CA TYR A 355 23.88 1.10 25.63
C TYR A 355 24.27 2.58 25.68
N ALA A 356 25.53 2.88 25.98
CA ALA A 356 26.00 4.26 26.14
C ALA A 356 25.86 5.12 24.87
N GLY A 357 25.76 4.48 23.71
CA GLY A 357 25.55 5.11 22.42
C GLY A 357 25.57 4.08 21.30
N GLN A 358 25.62 4.55 20.05
CA GLN A 358 25.80 3.72 18.86
C GLN A 358 27.18 3.99 18.26
N ILE A 359 27.93 2.94 17.95
CA ILE A 359 29.26 3.10 17.35
C ILE A 359 29.14 3.45 15.85
N SER A 360 30.11 4.17 15.31
CA SER A 360 30.22 4.43 13.87
C SER A 360 31.18 3.45 13.20
N ASP A 361 30.96 3.19 11.91
CA ASP A 361 31.85 2.34 11.12
C ASP A 361 33.28 2.91 11.08
N SER A 362 34.26 2.02 11.21
CA SER A 362 35.69 2.35 11.10
C SER A 362 36.26 2.12 9.69
N TYR A 363 35.43 1.67 8.75
CA TYR A 363 35.80 1.26 7.40
C TYR A 363 34.94 1.97 6.35
N ARG A 364 35.34 1.86 5.08
CA ARG A 364 34.55 2.33 3.93
C ARG A 364 34.50 1.24 2.89
N LEU A 365 33.29 0.84 2.51
CA LEU A 365 33.08 -0.10 1.42
C LEU A 365 32.88 0.69 0.10
N PRO A 366 33.49 0.25 -1.02
CA PRO A 366 33.12 0.73 -2.35
C PRO A 366 31.60 0.66 -2.56
N ALA A 367 31.05 1.53 -3.42
CA ALA A 367 29.61 1.54 -3.69
C ALA A 367 29.14 0.20 -4.27
N SER A 368 27.85 -0.14 -4.12
CA SER A 368 27.29 -1.27 -4.87
C SER A 368 27.32 -0.94 -6.36
N GLY A 369 27.43 -1.96 -7.23
CA GLY A 369 27.39 -1.74 -8.68
C GLY A 369 27.93 -2.90 -9.51
N PHE A 370 28.19 -2.59 -10.78
CA PHE A 370 28.72 -3.52 -11.78
C PHE A 370 30.23 -3.32 -11.96
N TYR A 371 30.99 -4.41 -11.88
CA TYR A 371 32.45 -4.41 -11.85
C TYR A 371 33.02 -5.32 -12.92
N SER A 372 34.10 -4.86 -13.57
CA SER A 372 34.83 -5.63 -14.60
C SER A 372 36.23 -6.07 -14.17
N ALA A 373 36.70 -5.61 -13.02
CA ALA A 373 38.02 -5.92 -12.48
C ALA A 373 37.97 -6.10 -10.96
N PRO A 374 38.79 -7.00 -10.39
CA PRO A 374 38.92 -7.15 -8.95
C PRO A 374 39.38 -5.87 -8.24
N PHE A 375 38.97 -5.70 -6.98
CA PHE A 375 39.41 -4.61 -6.11
C PHE A 375 39.60 -5.09 -4.67
N VAL A 376 40.16 -4.24 -3.81
CA VAL A 376 40.46 -4.56 -2.41
C VAL A 376 39.65 -3.64 -1.48
N VAL A 377 39.12 -4.22 -0.41
CA VAL A 377 38.49 -3.53 0.72
C VAL A 377 39.39 -3.64 1.94
N SER A 378 39.78 -2.53 2.54
CA SER A 378 40.66 -2.52 3.72
C SER A 378 39.88 -2.25 5.00
N PHE A 379 40.08 -3.08 6.02
CA PHE A 379 39.50 -2.94 7.34
C PHE A 379 40.56 -2.53 8.36
N SER A 380 40.29 -1.47 9.13
CA SER A 380 41.15 -0.99 10.21
C SER A 380 41.12 -1.96 11.40
N GLY A 381 42.28 -2.24 12.01
CA GLY A 381 42.40 -3.11 13.19
C GLY A 381 42.36 -2.38 14.53
N ASP A 382 41.31 -1.60 14.83
CA ASP A 382 41.11 -1.11 16.20
C ASP A 382 40.65 -2.28 17.10
N PRO A 383 41.43 -2.69 18.11
CA PRO A 383 41.05 -3.80 18.98
C PRO A 383 39.84 -3.48 19.88
N GLN A 384 39.46 -2.22 20.06
CA GLN A 384 38.28 -1.82 20.84
C GLN A 384 36.99 -1.73 20.01
N SER A 385 37.09 -1.70 18.68
CA SER A 385 35.95 -1.67 17.78
C SER A 385 36.21 -2.53 16.56
N VAL A 386 35.52 -3.67 16.47
CA VAL A 386 35.80 -4.69 15.45
C VAL A 386 34.76 -4.63 14.34
N ALA A 387 35.21 -4.49 13.10
CA ALA A 387 34.36 -4.69 11.93
C ALA A 387 34.06 -6.18 11.78
N ARG A 388 32.78 -6.53 11.65
CA ARG A 388 32.33 -7.89 11.38
C ARG A 388 31.46 -7.89 10.14
N CYS A 389 31.68 -8.86 9.28
CA CYS A 389 30.97 -8.95 8.02
C CYS A 389 30.45 -10.36 7.74
N GLU A 390 29.32 -10.41 7.06
CA GLU A 390 28.76 -11.61 6.45
C GLU A 390 28.81 -11.49 4.92
N VAL A 391 29.01 -12.63 4.25
CA VAL A 391 28.85 -12.75 2.81
C VAL A 391 27.43 -13.26 2.53
N GLY A 392 26.73 -12.61 1.61
CA GLY A 392 25.32 -12.87 1.32
C GLY A 392 24.37 -11.94 2.07
N GLY A 393 23.13 -12.40 2.28
CA GLY A 393 22.04 -11.56 2.77
C GLY A 393 21.92 -11.44 4.29
N LYS A 394 22.64 -12.26 5.07
CA LYS A 394 22.54 -12.28 6.55
C LYS A 394 23.09 -11.03 7.19
N ALA A 395 22.40 -10.53 8.21
CA ALA A 395 22.89 -9.42 9.01
C ALA A 395 24.10 -9.86 9.86
N PRO A 396 25.18 -9.06 9.95
CA PRO A 396 26.29 -9.35 10.83
C PRO A 396 25.85 -9.30 12.30
N THR A 397 26.40 -10.20 13.10
CA THR A 397 26.18 -10.30 14.55
C THR A 397 27.53 -10.29 15.28
N GLU A 398 27.50 -10.30 16.61
CA GLU A 398 28.72 -10.46 17.43
C GLU A 398 29.48 -11.78 17.15
N ASN A 399 28.80 -12.78 16.57
CA ASN A 399 29.38 -14.05 16.19
C ASN A 399 29.91 -14.08 14.75
N SER A 400 29.64 -13.05 13.95
CA SER A 400 30.07 -12.98 12.55
C SER A 400 31.59 -12.82 12.44
N PRO A 401 32.21 -13.27 11.33
CA PRO A 401 33.66 -13.17 11.12
C PRO A 401 34.21 -11.77 11.35
N VAL A 402 35.29 -11.66 12.13
CA VAL A 402 36.03 -10.41 12.31
C VAL A 402 36.85 -10.11 11.06
N MET A 403 36.73 -8.90 10.54
CA MET A 403 37.50 -8.44 9.40
C MET A 403 38.75 -7.70 9.86
N MET A 404 39.92 -8.15 9.39
CA MET A 404 41.20 -7.48 9.61
C MET A 404 42.01 -7.45 8.32
N GLY A 405 42.53 -6.26 7.97
CA GLY A 405 43.35 -6.08 6.78
C GLY A 405 42.54 -6.06 5.49
N ASP A 406 43.14 -6.55 4.42
CA ASP A 406 42.63 -6.42 3.05
C ASP A 406 41.79 -7.65 2.63
N LEU A 407 40.58 -7.39 2.14
CA LEU A 407 39.70 -8.36 1.49
C LEU A 407 39.64 -8.08 -0.02
N THR A 408 40.11 -9.02 -0.83
CA THR A 408 39.99 -8.93 -2.30
C THR A 408 38.62 -9.41 -2.76
N ILE A 409 37.90 -8.56 -3.50
CA ILE A 409 36.66 -8.90 -4.19
C ILE A 409 36.97 -9.09 -5.68
N SER A 410 36.76 -10.30 -6.19
CA SER A 410 37.08 -10.68 -7.58
C SER A 410 35.92 -11.35 -8.33
N SER A 411 34.76 -11.49 -7.69
CA SER A 411 33.55 -12.11 -8.24
C SER A 411 32.31 -11.49 -7.59
N THR A 412 31.14 -11.78 -8.15
CA THR A 412 29.87 -11.31 -7.59
C THR A 412 29.78 -11.67 -6.11
N THR A 413 29.62 -10.65 -5.27
CA THR A 413 29.68 -10.77 -3.80
C THR A 413 28.71 -9.78 -3.19
N VAL A 414 27.87 -10.26 -2.27
CA VAL A 414 27.16 -9.39 -1.33
C VAL A 414 27.92 -9.40 -0.02
N LEU A 415 28.23 -8.21 0.49
CA LEU A 415 28.96 -8.02 1.73
C LEU A 415 28.13 -7.12 2.65
N ARG A 416 27.82 -7.63 3.84
CA ARG A 416 27.10 -6.88 4.88
C ARG A 416 27.99 -6.75 6.09
N CYS A 417 28.29 -5.53 6.49
CA CYS A 417 29.24 -5.24 7.57
C CYS A 417 28.64 -4.33 8.63
N ALA A 418 29.08 -4.49 9.88
CA ALA A 418 28.86 -3.53 10.96
C ALA A 418 30.07 -3.55 11.91
N THR A 419 30.32 -2.44 12.60
CA THR A 419 31.32 -2.31 13.65
C THR A 419 30.66 -2.58 15.01
N PHE A 420 31.34 -3.38 15.84
CA PHE A 420 30.88 -3.79 17.16
C PHE A 420 31.87 -3.30 18.23
N ARG A 421 31.34 -2.84 19.36
CA ARG A 421 32.10 -2.48 20.55
C ARG A 421 31.29 -2.80 21.79
N ASP A 422 31.96 -3.38 22.79
CA ASP A 422 31.34 -3.71 24.06
C ASP A 422 30.72 -2.46 24.72
N GLY A 423 29.50 -2.61 25.23
CA GLY A 423 28.71 -1.54 25.84
C GLY A 423 28.10 -0.49 24.90
N MET A 424 28.21 -0.65 23.57
CA MET A 424 27.59 0.21 22.57
C MET A 424 26.68 -0.59 21.63
N LEU A 425 25.66 0.05 21.06
CA LEU A 425 24.95 -0.52 19.93
C LEU A 425 25.90 -0.62 18.72
N PRO A 426 25.81 -1.69 17.91
CA PRO A 426 26.54 -1.79 16.65
C PRO A 426 26.24 -0.62 15.73
N SER A 427 27.16 -0.31 14.82
CA SER A 427 26.89 0.64 13.75
C SER A 427 25.76 0.15 12.84
N ASP A 428 25.21 1.06 12.04
CA ASP A 428 24.25 0.68 11.00
C ASP A 428 24.91 -0.32 10.03
N ILE A 429 24.12 -1.29 9.57
CA ILE A 429 24.63 -2.31 8.65
C ILE A 429 24.88 -1.68 7.28
N SER A 430 26.15 -1.69 6.87
CA SER A 430 26.57 -1.34 5.51
C SER A 430 26.41 -2.54 4.58
N THR A 431 25.42 -2.52 3.68
CA THR A 431 25.24 -3.53 2.64
C THR A 431 25.87 -3.07 1.32
N ARG A 432 26.61 -3.97 0.67
CA ARG A 432 27.14 -3.77 -0.68
C ARG A 432 26.98 -5.01 -1.54
N THR A 433 26.46 -4.81 -2.75
CA THR A 433 26.35 -5.84 -3.78
C THR A 433 27.24 -5.46 -4.93
N TYR A 434 28.30 -6.24 -5.14
CA TYR A 434 29.22 -6.10 -6.26
C TYR A 434 28.87 -7.18 -7.27
N VAL A 435 28.45 -6.82 -8.48
CA VAL A 435 28.10 -7.76 -9.55
C VAL A 435 29.20 -7.74 -10.60
N PHE A 436 29.81 -8.90 -10.90
CA PHE A 436 30.90 -9.03 -11.88
C PHE A 436 30.38 -9.37 -13.27
N GLU A 437 29.52 -8.50 -13.79
CA GLU A 437 28.83 -8.66 -15.07
C GLU A 437 28.67 -7.29 -15.76
N GLN A 438 28.25 -7.30 -17.02
CA GLN A 438 27.85 -6.08 -17.71
C GLN A 438 26.55 -5.52 -17.09
N ALA A 439 26.52 -4.21 -16.86
CA ALA A 439 25.30 -3.53 -16.42
C ALA A 439 24.18 -3.68 -17.45
N PRO A 440 22.92 -3.92 -17.02
CA PRO A 440 21.79 -4.06 -17.92
C PRO A 440 21.45 -2.74 -18.63
N THR A 441 20.77 -2.87 -19.75
CA THR A 441 20.27 -1.76 -20.59
C THR A 441 19.00 -1.12 -20.04
N ILE A 442 18.35 -1.76 -19.06
CA ILE A 442 17.23 -1.25 -18.28
C ILE A 442 17.67 -1.00 -16.82
N ALA A 443 16.75 -0.48 -15.99
CA ALA A 443 17.06 -0.27 -14.58
C ALA A 443 17.43 -1.58 -13.87
N ALA A 444 18.19 -1.50 -12.78
CA ALA A 444 18.52 -2.66 -11.94
C ALA A 444 18.13 -2.42 -10.48
N ALA A 445 17.61 -3.45 -9.83
CA ALA A 445 17.32 -3.46 -8.40
C ALA A 445 18.06 -4.63 -7.74
N PHE A 446 18.96 -4.31 -6.82
CA PHE A 446 19.60 -5.29 -5.95
C PHE A 446 18.80 -5.39 -4.67
N ILE A 447 18.17 -6.54 -4.45
CA ILE A 447 17.43 -6.85 -3.24
C ILE A 447 18.32 -7.73 -2.36
N THR A 448 18.57 -7.27 -1.13
CA THR A 448 19.34 -8.02 -0.13
C THR A 448 18.49 -8.26 1.10
N ALA A 449 18.29 -9.52 1.46
CA ALA A 449 17.52 -9.93 2.63
C ALA A 449 18.05 -11.24 3.18
N ASP A 450 17.67 -11.59 4.41
CA ASP A 450 18.08 -12.83 5.04
C ASP A 450 17.71 -14.04 4.15
N PRO A 451 18.69 -14.84 3.68
CA PRO A 451 18.44 -16.00 2.85
C PRO A 451 17.50 -17.02 3.50
N ASP A 452 17.52 -17.17 4.83
CA ASP A 452 16.66 -18.12 5.52
C ASP A 452 15.20 -17.62 5.49
N GLN A 453 14.98 -16.31 5.57
CA GLN A 453 13.63 -15.73 5.48
C GLN A 453 13.07 -15.73 4.05
N LEU A 454 13.94 -15.71 3.04
CA LEU A 454 13.53 -15.80 1.64
C LEU A 454 13.36 -17.26 1.20
N PHE A 455 14.37 -18.10 1.36
CA PHE A 455 14.55 -19.36 0.63
C PHE A 455 14.74 -20.60 1.50
N ASP A 456 14.58 -20.50 2.83
CA ASP A 456 14.54 -21.71 3.66
C ASP A 456 13.38 -22.61 3.21
N PRO A 457 13.59 -23.91 2.93
CA PRO A 457 12.55 -24.78 2.40
C PRO A 457 11.31 -24.88 3.29
N ASP A 458 11.47 -24.71 4.60
CA ASP A 458 10.38 -24.86 5.56
C ASP A 458 9.70 -23.52 5.89
N SER A 459 10.45 -22.42 5.94
CA SER A 459 9.98 -21.13 6.48
C SER A 459 10.18 -19.91 5.57
N GLY A 460 10.93 -20.07 4.47
CA GLY A 460 11.24 -19.03 3.50
C GLY A 460 10.01 -18.63 2.70
N ILE A 461 9.77 -17.31 2.57
CA ILE A 461 8.56 -16.78 1.93
C ILE A 461 8.51 -17.01 0.41
N TYR A 462 9.60 -17.40 -0.24
CA TYR A 462 9.63 -17.78 -1.66
C TYR A 462 9.21 -19.24 -1.88
N GLU A 463 9.32 -20.07 -0.85
CA GLU A 463 9.21 -21.54 -0.93
C GLU A 463 7.78 -22.03 -0.69
N GLU A 464 7.51 -23.28 -1.07
CA GLU A 464 6.23 -23.92 -0.78
C GLU A 464 6.04 -24.15 0.73
N GLY A 465 7.08 -24.58 1.45
CA GLY A 465 6.95 -24.91 2.87
C GLY A 465 6.12 -26.18 3.12
N PRO A 466 6.05 -26.63 4.38
CA PRO A 466 5.45 -27.93 4.73
C PRO A 466 3.91 -27.94 4.66
N ASN A 467 3.27 -26.77 4.50
CA ASN A 467 1.80 -26.64 4.55
C ASN A 467 1.17 -26.43 3.17
N ALA A 468 1.95 -26.45 2.09
CA ALA A 468 1.42 -26.26 0.73
C ALA A 468 0.37 -27.31 0.37
N SER A 469 -0.70 -26.91 -0.32
CA SER A 469 -1.57 -27.86 -1.06
C SER A 469 -0.79 -28.56 -2.15
N SER A 470 -1.13 -29.83 -2.41
CA SER A 470 -0.61 -30.58 -3.55
C SER A 470 -1.15 -30.03 -4.87
N THR A 471 -2.26 -29.31 -4.83
CA THR A 471 -2.92 -28.76 -6.02
C THR A 471 -2.51 -27.31 -6.21
N SER A 472 -2.12 -26.95 -7.43
CA SER A 472 -1.83 -25.57 -7.82
C SER A 472 -3.07 -24.68 -7.58
N PRO A 473 -2.94 -23.48 -6.98
CA PRO A 473 -1.70 -22.73 -6.76
C PRO A 473 -1.08 -22.93 -5.36
N HIS A 474 -1.22 -24.12 -4.80
CA HIS A 474 -0.58 -24.59 -3.56
C HIS A 474 -0.96 -23.74 -2.34
N PHE A 475 -2.26 -23.49 -2.14
CA PHE A 475 -2.75 -22.75 -0.97
C PHE A 475 -2.17 -23.30 0.34
N GLY A 476 -1.86 -22.37 1.26
CA GLY A 476 -1.16 -22.69 2.52
C GLY A 476 0.37 -22.68 2.42
N ALA A 477 0.95 -22.55 1.21
CA ALA A 477 2.38 -22.38 1.04
C ALA A 477 2.92 -21.10 1.71
N ASN A 478 4.22 -21.04 1.99
CA ASN A 478 4.83 -19.88 2.67
C ASN A 478 4.64 -18.57 1.90
N TYR A 479 4.61 -18.61 0.57
CA TYR A 479 4.31 -17.44 -0.27
C TYR A 479 2.87 -16.94 -0.15
N TRP A 480 1.96 -17.65 0.52
CA TRP A 480 0.59 -17.21 0.83
C TRP A 480 0.45 -16.51 2.18
N LEU A 481 1.50 -16.47 3.01
CA LEU A 481 1.41 -15.98 4.39
C LEU A 481 1.24 -14.45 4.53
N ASP A 482 1.32 -13.69 3.44
CA ASP A 482 1.34 -12.22 3.44
C ASP A 482 2.35 -11.65 4.45
N LYS A 483 3.46 -12.36 4.63
CA LYS A 483 4.51 -12.03 5.58
C LYS A 483 5.46 -10.99 4.98
N THR A 484 5.57 -9.84 5.65
CA THR A 484 6.59 -8.84 5.31
C THR A 484 7.89 -9.11 6.09
N ILE A 485 9.02 -9.26 5.40
CA ILE A 485 10.35 -9.42 5.99
C ILE A 485 11.21 -8.15 5.78
N PRO A 486 12.23 -7.87 6.62
CA PRO A 486 13.18 -6.80 6.35
C PRO A 486 14.06 -7.10 5.13
N ALA A 487 14.26 -6.11 4.27
CA ALA A 487 15.18 -6.18 3.15
C ALA A 487 15.82 -4.81 2.89
N GLU A 488 16.84 -4.78 2.04
CA GLU A 488 17.40 -3.56 1.46
C GLU A 488 17.26 -3.61 -0.06
N ILE A 489 16.87 -2.49 -0.66
CA ILE A 489 16.96 -2.26 -2.11
C ILE A 489 18.09 -1.28 -2.39
N THR A 490 18.96 -1.61 -3.36
CA THR A 490 19.82 -0.65 -4.04
C THR A 490 19.43 -0.57 -5.51
N PHE A 491 19.07 0.62 -5.99
CA PHE A 491 18.50 0.83 -7.32
C PHE A 491 19.46 1.58 -8.25
N PHE A 492 19.49 1.21 -9.53
CA PHE A 492 20.32 1.82 -10.57
C PHE A 492 19.46 2.20 -11.78
N GLU A 493 19.72 3.40 -12.32
CA GLU A 493 19.18 3.79 -13.62
C GLU A 493 19.92 3.05 -14.77
N PRO A 494 19.30 2.92 -15.95
CA PRO A 494 19.91 2.29 -17.13
C PRO A 494 21.33 2.79 -17.40
N GLY A 495 22.29 1.86 -17.50
CA GLY A 495 23.70 2.17 -17.79
C GLY A 495 24.47 2.91 -16.69
N ALA A 496 23.89 3.12 -15.50
CA ALA A 496 24.57 3.76 -14.38
C ALA A 496 25.46 2.76 -13.61
N ASN A 497 26.67 3.20 -13.26
CA ASN A 497 27.59 2.43 -12.41
C ASN A 497 27.52 2.81 -10.92
N THR A 498 26.73 3.83 -10.59
CA THR A 498 26.49 4.27 -9.22
C THR A 498 25.01 4.15 -8.89
N PRO A 499 24.65 3.74 -7.66
CA PRO A 499 23.25 3.69 -7.25
C PRO A 499 22.56 5.04 -7.38
N ALA A 500 21.30 5.02 -7.81
CA ALA A 500 20.41 6.17 -7.72
C ALA A 500 19.92 6.37 -6.27
N PHE A 501 19.63 5.27 -5.57
CA PHE A 501 19.34 5.26 -4.14
C PHE A 501 19.57 3.87 -3.52
N SER A 502 19.67 3.85 -2.19
CA SER A 502 19.57 2.64 -1.36
C SER A 502 18.57 2.89 -0.23
N ALA A 503 17.76 1.89 0.11
CA ALA A 503 16.75 2.02 1.16
C ALA A 503 16.49 0.69 1.87
N ASN A 504 16.33 0.76 3.19
CA ASN A 504 15.78 -0.35 3.98
C ASN A 504 14.25 -0.36 3.84
N VAL A 505 13.70 -1.53 3.52
CA VAL A 505 12.30 -1.72 3.13
C VAL A 505 11.72 -2.98 3.74
N GLY A 506 10.39 -3.04 3.81
CA GLY A 506 9.68 -4.30 3.98
C GLY A 506 9.54 -4.99 2.63
N TYR A 507 9.86 -6.27 2.56
CA TYR A 507 9.71 -7.11 1.38
C TYR A 507 8.58 -8.12 1.63
N GLU A 508 7.64 -8.23 0.69
CA GLU A 508 6.50 -9.14 0.78
C GLU A 508 6.19 -9.74 -0.59
N ILE A 509 5.88 -11.04 -0.65
CA ILE A 509 5.41 -11.66 -1.90
C ILE A 509 4.05 -11.07 -2.30
N PHE A 510 3.91 -10.75 -3.58
CA PHE A 510 2.74 -10.10 -4.13
C PHE A 510 2.05 -10.96 -5.19
N GLY A 511 0.74 -10.73 -5.37
CA GLY A 511 -0.09 -11.34 -6.40
C GLY A 511 -1.14 -12.28 -5.81
N ASN A 512 -1.73 -13.08 -6.69
CA ASN A 512 -2.66 -14.16 -6.32
C ASN A 512 -2.13 -15.48 -6.89
N TYR A 513 -2.75 -16.06 -7.92
CA TYR A 513 -2.28 -17.32 -8.54
C TYR A 513 -0.82 -17.26 -9.02
N SER A 514 -0.35 -16.10 -9.47
CA SER A 514 1.04 -15.89 -9.90
C SER A 514 2.08 -16.11 -8.79
N ARG A 515 1.67 -16.23 -7.52
CA ARG A 515 2.55 -16.60 -6.41
C ARG A 515 3.07 -18.03 -6.54
N ALA A 516 2.39 -18.92 -7.28
CA ALA A 516 2.92 -20.26 -7.53
C ALA A 516 4.10 -20.26 -8.52
N ASN A 517 4.24 -19.23 -9.37
CA ASN A 517 5.31 -19.17 -10.39
C ASN A 517 6.71 -19.17 -9.76
N ALA A 518 7.68 -19.83 -10.40
CA ALA A 518 9.06 -19.88 -9.91
C ALA A 518 9.68 -18.48 -9.73
N LYS A 519 9.44 -17.56 -10.67
CA LYS A 519 9.69 -16.13 -10.46
C LYS A 519 8.49 -15.47 -9.80
N LYS A 520 8.61 -15.09 -8.54
CA LYS A 520 7.55 -14.39 -7.80
C LYS A 520 7.50 -12.90 -8.12
N SER A 521 6.31 -12.33 -8.05
CA SER A 521 6.12 -10.89 -7.86
C SER A 521 6.34 -10.52 -6.39
N PHE A 522 6.76 -9.29 -6.11
CA PHE A 522 6.92 -8.81 -4.75
C PHE A 522 6.57 -7.32 -4.61
N ALA A 523 6.24 -6.92 -3.39
CA ALA A 523 6.04 -5.54 -3.01
C ALA A 523 7.14 -5.08 -2.05
N LEU A 524 7.61 -3.85 -2.25
CA LEU A 524 8.46 -3.13 -1.31
C LEU A 524 7.62 -2.11 -0.56
N LYS A 525 7.65 -2.17 0.77
CA LYS A 525 6.90 -1.32 1.69
C LYS A 525 7.86 -0.38 2.42
N PHE A 526 7.74 0.92 2.18
CA PHE A 526 8.51 1.95 2.87
C PHE A 526 7.80 2.28 4.18
N ARG A 527 8.46 2.02 5.32
CA ARG A 527 7.87 2.20 6.65
C ARG A 527 8.96 2.62 7.63
N LYS A 528 8.58 3.47 8.60
CA LYS A 528 9.48 3.94 9.68
C LYS A 528 10.23 2.83 10.40
N LYS A 529 9.62 1.65 10.56
CA LYS A 529 10.24 0.50 11.22
C LYS A 529 11.43 -0.11 10.46
N TYR A 530 11.53 0.12 9.14
CA TYR A 530 12.65 -0.36 8.32
C TYR A 530 13.64 0.77 8.03
N GLY A 531 13.14 1.97 7.76
CA GLY A 531 13.93 3.13 7.36
C GLY A 531 13.00 4.32 7.16
N ASP A 532 13.11 5.01 6.04
CA ASP A 532 12.19 6.08 5.70
C ASP A 532 10.78 5.56 5.42
N ALA A 533 9.78 6.38 5.76
CA ALA A 533 8.37 6.04 5.56
C ALA A 533 7.93 6.13 4.09
N HIS A 534 8.74 6.76 3.24
CA HIS A 534 8.47 6.97 1.83
C HIS A 534 9.77 6.87 1.05
N LEU A 535 9.67 6.48 -0.22
CA LEU A 535 10.71 6.68 -1.22
C LEU A 535 10.51 8.02 -1.90
N ASP A 536 11.37 8.99 -1.63
CA ASP A 536 11.38 10.28 -2.33
C ASP A 536 12.25 10.23 -3.59
N TYR A 537 11.77 9.53 -4.63
CA TYR A 537 12.47 9.36 -5.90
C TYR A 537 11.50 9.32 -7.09
N ARG A 538 11.92 9.82 -8.25
CA ARG A 538 11.12 9.80 -9.50
C ARG A 538 11.29 8.46 -10.22
N ILE A 539 10.70 7.41 -9.67
CA ILE A 539 10.93 6.04 -10.15
C ILE A 539 10.43 5.79 -11.59
N PHE A 540 9.43 6.55 -12.07
CA PHE A 540 8.83 6.41 -13.41
C PHE A 540 9.22 7.57 -14.35
N PRO A 541 10.15 7.38 -15.31
CA PRO A 541 10.62 8.44 -16.19
C PRO A 541 9.53 9.09 -17.06
N GLU A 542 8.54 8.30 -17.51
CA GLU A 542 7.39 8.81 -18.28
C GLU A 542 6.43 9.69 -17.43
N HIS A 543 6.60 9.72 -16.10
CA HIS A 543 5.73 10.39 -15.14
C HIS A 543 6.54 11.13 -14.05
N PRO A 544 7.37 12.13 -14.42
CA PRO A 544 8.33 12.77 -13.51
C PRO A 544 7.69 13.59 -12.37
N ASN A 545 6.38 13.78 -12.40
CA ASN A 545 5.63 14.48 -11.35
C ASN A 545 5.35 13.59 -10.13
N LEU A 546 5.41 12.26 -10.29
CA LEU A 546 5.30 11.31 -9.19
C LEU A 546 6.66 11.21 -8.49
N LYS A 547 6.71 11.60 -7.21
CA LYS A 547 7.97 11.86 -6.50
C LYS A 547 8.11 11.11 -5.18
N SER A 548 7.03 10.61 -4.61
CA SER A 548 7.02 9.99 -3.28
C SER A 548 6.13 8.76 -3.28
N PHE A 549 6.60 7.65 -2.72
CA PHE A 549 5.90 6.36 -2.74
C PHE A 549 5.99 5.65 -1.39
N LYS A 550 4.87 5.12 -0.89
CA LYS A 550 4.83 4.21 0.28
C LYS A 550 5.00 2.74 -0.09
N ASP A 551 4.60 2.38 -1.31
CA ASP A 551 4.69 1.02 -1.83
C ASP A 551 5.10 1.03 -3.31
N LEU A 552 5.89 0.03 -3.70
CA LEU A 552 6.15 -0.30 -5.10
C LEU A 552 6.02 -1.81 -5.29
N VAL A 553 5.55 -2.24 -6.46
CA VAL A 553 5.46 -3.65 -6.83
C VAL A 553 6.47 -3.94 -7.93
N PHE A 554 7.19 -5.04 -7.81
CA PHE A 554 8.02 -5.62 -8.86
C PHE A 554 7.29 -6.86 -9.38
N ARG A 555 6.52 -6.68 -10.46
CA ARG A 555 5.64 -7.71 -11.00
C ARG A 555 6.41 -8.60 -11.97
N ASN A 556 6.26 -9.91 -11.82
CA ASN A 556 6.72 -10.95 -12.75
C ASN A 556 5.85 -11.04 -14.03
N ASN A 557 4.95 -10.09 -14.29
CA ASN A 557 3.97 -10.15 -15.38
C ASN A 557 2.85 -11.22 -15.23
N GLY A 558 2.58 -11.70 -14.01
CA GLY A 558 1.36 -12.48 -13.73
C GLY A 558 1.29 -13.80 -14.48
N GLY A 559 0.16 -14.05 -15.16
CA GLY A 559 -0.04 -15.24 -16.01
C GLY A 559 0.85 -15.25 -17.25
N ASN A 560 1.30 -14.08 -17.71
CA ASN A 560 2.16 -13.88 -18.87
C ASN A 560 3.65 -13.78 -18.52
N TRP A 561 4.03 -14.34 -17.37
CA TRP A 561 5.41 -14.65 -17.02
C TRP A 561 6.13 -15.36 -18.21
N TYR A 562 7.37 -14.97 -18.53
CA TYR A 562 8.19 -15.38 -19.71
C TYR A 562 7.57 -15.16 -21.12
N GLN A 563 6.32 -14.70 -21.24
CA GLN A 563 5.63 -14.63 -22.52
C GLN A 563 5.82 -13.32 -23.28
N ASP A 564 5.72 -12.15 -22.65
CA ASP A 564 5.84 -10.86 -23.37
C ASP A 564 6.31 -9.67 -22.52
N TYR A 565 6.13 -9.68 -21.19
CA TYR A 565 6.45 -8.59 -20.26
C TYR A 565 5.87 -7.19 -20.59
N ILE A 566 5.01 -7.06 -21.61
CA ILE A 566 4.53 -5.77 -22.11
C ILE A 566 3.00 -5.64 -22.10
N ARG A 567 2.25 -6.73 -22.22
CA ARG A 567 0.81 -6.74 -22.55
C ARG A 567 -0.03 -5.90 -21.60
N ASP A 568 0.19 -6.06 -20.30
CA ASP A 568 -0.56 -5.33 -19.27
C ASP A 568 -0.13 -3.84 -19.17
N ARG A 569 1.16 -3.53 -19.34
CA ARG A 569 1.63 -2.14 -19.45
C ARG A 569 1.11 -1.48 -20.72
N LEU A 570 1.04 -2.21 -21.83
CA LEU A 570 0.45 -1.75 -23.09
C LEU A 570 -1.02 -1.41 -22.86
N ALA A 571 -1.81 -2.37 -22.39
CA ALA A 571 -3.25 -2.25 -22.18
C ALA A 571 -3.63 -1.10 -21.25
N SER A 572 -2.90 -0.92 -20.15
CA SER A 572 -3.15 0.21 -19.26
C SER A 572 -2.69 1.55 -19.85
N SER A 573 -1.52 1.60 -20.50
CA SER A 573 -0.91 2.88 -20.94
C SER A 573 -1.59 3.55 -22.13
N ILE A 574 -2.40 2.84 -22.92
CA ILE A 574 -3.16 3.43 -24.03
C ILE A 574 -4.26 4.39 -23.53
N SER A 575 -4.70 4.24 -22.27
CA SER A 575 -5.64 5.14 -21.60
C SER A 575 -5.04 6.48 -21.14
N ARG A 576 -3.72 6.68 -21.31
CA ARG A 576 -3.02 7.88 -20.84
C ARG A 576 -3.71 9.15 -21.32
N GLY A 577 -4.08 10.00 -20.36
CA GLY A 577 -4.73 11.29 -20.61
C GLY A 577 -6.24 11.21 -20.86
N LEU A 578 -6.86 10.04 -20.67
CA LEU A 578 -8.33 9.87 -20.73
C LEU A 578 -9.02 10.08 -19.37
N GLY A 579 -8.28 10.41 -18.32
CA GLY A 579 -8.85 10.54 -16.97
C GLY A 579 -9.23 9.21 -16.32
N VAL A 580 -8.70 8.09 -16.83
CA VAL A 580 -8.82 6.75 -16.23
C VAL A 580 -7.55 6.47 -15.44
N ASP A 581 -7.72 6.05 -14.19
CA ASP A 581 -6.60 5.67 -13.32
C ASP A 581 -6.00 4.34 -13.77
N TYR A 582 -4.68 4.22 -13.69
CA TYR A 582 -3.94 3.00 -14.01
C TYR A 582 -2.54 3.05 -13.39
N GLN A 583 -1.98 1.88 -13.07
CA GLN A 583 -0.65 1.75 -12.45
C GLN A 583 0.46 2.14 -13.43
N LYS A 584 1.30 3.12 -13.09
CA LYS A 584 2.49 3.46 -13.90
C LYS A 584 3.53 2.35 -13.75
N ALA A 585 4.28 2.10 -14.81
CA ALA A 585 5.20 0.97 -14.87
C ALA A 585 6.47 1.25 -15.69
N ARG A 586 7.56 0.53 -15.37
CA ARG A 586 8.80 0.43 -16.16
C ARG A 586 9.49 -0.94 -15.93
N PRO A 587 10.31 -1.43 -16.86
CA PRO A 587 11.05 -2.68 -16.65
C PRO A 587 12.29 -2.45 -15.79
N SER A 588 12.72 -3.51 -15.11
CA SER A 588 13.98 -3.58 -14.36
C SER A 588 14.51 -5.01 -14.30
N ILE A 589 15.82 -5.16 -14.15
CA ILE A 589 16.44 -6.42 -13.75
C ILE A 589 16.50 -6.50 -12.23
N VAL A 590 16.09 -7.63 -11.66
CA VAL A 590 16.19 -7.89 -10.22
C VAL A 590 17.34 -8.86 -9.95
N TYR A 591 18.12 -8.55 -8.91
CA TYR A 591 19.08 -9.46 -8.30
C TYR A 591 18.70 -9.72 -6.84
N TYR A 592 18.67 -10.98 -6.40
CA TYR A 592 18.51 -11.34 -4.98
C TYR A 592 19.83 -11.81 -4.41
N ASN A 593 20.33 -11.14 -3.38
CA ASN A 593 21.59 -11.50 -2.73
C ASN A 593 22.74 -11.72 -3.74
N GLY A 594 22.76 -10.91 -4.81
CA GLY A 594 23.75 -10.96 -5.89
C GLY A 594 23.40 -11.91 -7.05
N GLU A 595 22.36 -12.73 -6.94
CA GLU A 595 21.94 -13.65 -7.99
C GLU A 595 20.93 -13.02 -8.95
N TYR A 596 21.14 -13.18 -10.25
CA TYR A 596 20.24 -12.66 -11.30
C TYR A 596 18.90 -13.42 -11.35
N TYR A 597 17.80 -12.69 -11.32
CA TYR A 597 16.42 -13.20 -11.46
C TYR A 597 15.69 -12.66 -12.70
N GLY A 598 16.29 -11.72 -13.42
CA GLY A 598 15.81 -11.21 -14.70
C GLY A 598 14.74 -10.14 -14.62
N ILE A 599 13.91 -10.04 -15.66
CA ILE A 599 13.03 -8.90 -15.93
C ILE A 599 11.81 -8.92 -15.00
N HIS A 600 11.66 -7.86 -14.20
CA HIS A 600 10.42 -7.52 -13.49
C HIS A 600 9.93 -6.15 -13.96
N ASN A 601 8.62 -5.97 -13.96
CA ASN A 601 8.01 -4.66 -14.15
C ASN A 601 7.79 -3.97 -12.80
N ILE A 602 8.50 -2.89 -12.55
CA ILE A 602 8.23 -1.99 -11.43
C ILE A 602 6.90 -1.30 -11.69
N ARG A 603 6.01 -1.26 -10.70
CA ARG A 603 4.68 -0.66 -10.79
C ARG A 603 4.28 0.08 -9.53
N GLU A 604 3.43 1.09 -9.69
CA GLU A 604 2.62 1.59 -8.58
C GLU A 604 1.76 0.46 -8.00
N ARG A 605 1.48 0.49 -6.70
CA ARG A 605 0.49 -0.40 -6.08
C ARG A 605 -0.87 0.28 -6.10
N LEU A 606 -1.90 -0.36 -6.66
CA LEU A 606 -3.27 0.19 -6.68
C LEU A 606 -4.01 -0.14 -5.37
N ASN A 607 -3.59 0.51 -4.29
CA ASN A 607 -4.23 0.51 -2.97
C ASN A 607 -4.51 1.97 -2.54
N GLU A 608 -4.94 2.20 -1.31
CA GLU A 608 -5.19 3.54 -0.74
C GLU A 608 -4.03 4.53 -0.96
N ASN A 609 -2.78 4.07 -0.86
CA ASN A 609 -1.57 4.87 -1.05
C ASN A 609 -1.37 5.37 -2.49
N TYR A 610 -2.00 4.72 -3.48
CA TYR A 610 -2.02 5.18 -4.87
C TYR A 610 -2.60 6.59 -4.97
N PHE A 611 -3.70 6.83 -4.26
CA PHE A 611 -4.45 8.08 -4.34
C PHE A 611 -3.78 9.19 -3.56
N THR A 612 -3.05 8.87 -2.49
CA THR A 612 -2.12 9.81 -1.86
C THR A 612 -1.03 10.27 -2.83
N THR A 613 -0.44 9.33 -3.58
CA THR A 613 0.65 9.63 -4.53
C THR A 613 0.16 10.43 -5.74
N ASN A 614 -1.00 10.09 -6.29
CA ASN A 614 -1.51 10.67 -7.54
C ASN A 614 -2.37 11.93 -7.32
N TYR A 615 -3.04 12.05 -6.17
CA TYR A 615 -4.01 13.13 -5.89
C TYR A 615 -3.72 13.91 -4.60
N GLY A 616 -2.87 13.40 -3.70
CA GLY A 616 -2.60 14.02 -2.40
C GLY A 616 -3.72 13.81 -1.37
N TYR A 617 -4.62 12.85 -1.60
CA TYR A 617 -5.67 12.50 -0.63
C TYR A 617 -5.10 11.68 0.54
N ASP A 618 -5.70 11.83 1.72
CA ASP A 618 -5.40 10.99 2.88
C ASP A 618 -5.79 9.54 2.58
N GLU A 619 -4.88 8.59 2.81
CA GLU A 619 -5.14 7.17 2.61
C GLU A 619 -6.35 6.64 3.39
N ASN A 620 -6.65 7.23 4.56
CA ASN A 620 -7.79 6.84 5.40
C ASN A 620 -9.12 7.40 4.89
N ALA A 621 -9.08 8.31 3.92
CA ALA A 621 -10.25 8.93 3.30
C ALA A 621 -10.56 8.33 1.91
N ILE A 622 -10.16 7.08 1.66
CA ILE A 622 -10.38 6.38 0.39
C ILE A 622 -11.36 5.22 0.59
N ASP A 623 -12.45 5.24 -0.18
CA ASP A 623 -13.25 4.04 -0.45
C ASP A 623 -12.68 3.37 -1.72
N LEU A 624 -12.28 2.11 -1.62
CA LEU A 624 -11.73 1.32 -2.73
C LEU A 624 -12.34 -0.08 -2.72
N LEU A 625 -13.04 -0.43 -3.79
CA LEU A 625 -13.81 -1.67 -3.93
C LEU A 625 -13.28 -2.54 -5.07
N LYS A 626 -13.51 -3.85 -4.97
CA LYS A 626 -13.31 -4.83 -6.06
C LYS A 626 -14.58 -4.98 -6.91
N ALA A 627 -14.54 -5.88 -7.91
CA ALA A 627 -15.65 -6.18 -8.80
C ALA A 627 -16.96 -6.50 -8.04
N ASP A 628 -16.88 -7.41 -7.07
CA ASP A 628 -17.95 -7.89 -6.20
C ASP A 628 -18.32 -6.93 -5.05
N ASN A 629 -17.89 -5.67 -5.14
CA ASN A 629 -18.03 -4.65 -4.09
C ASN A 629 -17.28 -4.96 -2.79
N SER A 630 -16.47 -6.02 -2.72
CA SER A 630 -15.65 -6.28 -1.54
C SER A 630 -14.67 -5.14 -1.28
N VAL A 631 -14.62 -4.72 -0.02
CA VAL A 631 -13.87 -3.54 0.44
C VAL A 631 -12.38 -3.88 0.50
N SER A 632 -11.59 -3.16 -0.30
CA SER A 632 -10.13 -3.12 -0.13
C SER A 632 -9.70 -2.02 0.84
N ALA A 633 -10.43 -0.89 0.88
CA ALA A 633 -10.30 0.19 1.86
C ALA A 633 -11.64 0.96 1.97
N GLY A 634 -11.93 1.56 3.12
CA GLY A 634 -13.12 2.39 3.33
C GLY A 634 -14.44 1.61 3.43
N SER A 635 -15.48 2.03 2.70
CA SER A 635 -16.83 1.48 2.74
C SER A 635 -17.45 1.28 1.35
N SER A 636 -18.24 0.22 1.17
CA SER A 636 -19.01 -0.06 -0.05
C SER A 636 -20.40 0.57 -0.09
N LYS A 637 -20.93 1.00 1.06
CA LYS A 637 -22.33 1.33 1.27
C LYS A 637 -22.93 2.31 0.25
N ASP A 638 -22.22 3.40 -0.03
CA ASP A 638 -22.74 4.44 -0.93
C ASP A 638 -22.65 4.02 -2.41
N TYR A 639 -21.75 3.09 -2.75
CA TYR A 639 -21.70 2.50 -4.09
C TYR A 639 -22.84 1.50 -4.28
N GLU A 640 -23.09 0.64 -3.30
CA GLU A 640 -24.23 -0.29 -3.31
C GLU A 640 -25.56 0.48 -3.46
N ALA A 641 -25.72 1.59 -2.74
CA ALA A 641 -26.91 2.44 -2.89
C ALA A 641 -27.03 3.10 -4.28
N LEU A 642 -25.90 3.41 -4.93
CA LEU A 642 -25.90 3.91 -6.31
C LEU A 642 -26.29 2.80 -7.29
N GLU A 643 -25.77 1.59 -7.10
CA GLU A 643 -26.09 0.42 -7.93
C GLU A 643 -27.59 0.07 -7.83
N ASP A 644 -28.12 -0.02 -6.61
CA ASP A 644 -29.56 -0.19 -6.34
C ASP A 644 -30.41 0.89 -7.04
N TYR A 645 -29.95 2.14 -7.03
CA TYR A 645 -30.64 3.24 -7.72
C TYR A 645 -30.66 3.04 -9.23
N ILE A 646 -29.52 2.66 -9.82
CA ILE A 646 -29.40 2.40 -11.27
C ILE A 646 -30.30 1.24 -11.69
N GLU A 647 -30.41 0.18 -10.89
CA GLU A 647 -31.26 -0.97 -11.24
C GLU A 647 -32.76 -0.68 -11.08
N SER A 648 -33.13 0.20 -10.15
CA SER A 648 -34.52 0.52 -9.85
C SER A 648 -35.12 1.65 -10.69
N HIS A 649 -34.31 2.35 -11.51
CA HIS A 649 -34.73 3.51 -12.31
C HIS A 649 -34.31 3.37 -13.77
N ASP A 650 -35.19 3.77 -14.69
CA ASP A 650 -34.85 3.86 -16.10
C ASP A 650 -34.03 5.14 -16.37
N LEU A 651 -32.77 4.99 -16.77
CA LEU A 651 -31.88 6.12 -17.03
C LEU A 651 -32.17 6.82 -18.38
N ALA A 652 -33.15 6.36 -19.16
CA ALA A 652 -33.76 7.18 -20.19
C ALA A 652 -34.42 8.46 -19.62
N ASP A 653 -34.81 8.44 -18.33
CA ASP A 653 -35.25 9.62 -17.61
C ASP A 653 -34.09 10.57 -17.28
N ALA A 654 -34.28 11.86 -17.59
CA ALA A 654 -33.23 12.86 -17.47
C ALA A 654 -32.87 13.19 -16.00
N GLU A 655 -33.82 13.10 -15.07
CA GLU A 655 -33.57 13.35 -13.64
C GLU A 655 -32.82 12.18 -13.02
N ALA A 656 -33.22 10.94 -13.35
CA ALA A 656 -32.51 9.74 -12.91
C ALA A 656 -31.07 9.71 -13.43
N TYR A 657 -30.86 10.00 -14.71
CA TYR A 657 -29.53 10.13 -15.29
C TYR A 657 -28.71 11.24 -14.61
N ALA A 658 -29.31 12.42 -14.36
CA ALA A 658 -28.62 13.51 -13.69
C ALA A 658 -28.22 13.17 -12.26
N PHE A 659 -29.05 12.42 -11.53
CA PHE A 659 -28.70 11.90 -10.21
C PHE A 659 -27.49 10.96 -10.29
N VAL A 660 -27.50 9.97 -11.18
CA VAL A 660 -26.36 9.05 -11.38
C VAL A 660 -25.09 9.82 -11.74
N ALA A 661 -25.19 10.76 -12.68
CA ALA A 661 -24.08 11.63 -13.09
C ALA A 661 -23.57 12.56 -11.96
N SER A 662 -24.36 12.78 -10.89
CA SER A 662 -23.90 13.48 -9.70
C SER A 662 -23.06 12.59 -8.77
N GLN A 663 -23.29 11.28 -8.79
CA GLN A 663 -22.64 10.30 -7.91
C GLN A 663 -21.39 9.67 -8.53
N MET A 664 -21.36 9.47 -9.84
CA MET A 664 -20.23 8.88 -10.57
C MET A 664 -19.69 9.79 -11.68
N ASP A 665 -18.40 9.65 -11.97
CA ASP A 665 -17.74 10.33 -13.08
C ASP A 665 -18.03 9.55 -14.39
N ILE A 666 -19.04 10.02 -15.12
CA ILE A 666 -19.52 9.40 -16.36
C ILE A 666 -18.40 9.33 -17.42
N ASP A 667 -17.53 10.34 -17.51
CA ASP A 667 -16.45 10.37 -18.50
C ASP A 667 -15.36 9.35 -18.19
N ASN A 668 -14.95 9.28 -16.91
CA ASN A 668 -14.03 8.26 -16.44
C ASN A 668 -14.59 6.86 -16.70
N TYR A 669 -15.85 6.59 -16.33
CA TYR A 669 -16.49 5.30 -16.56
C TYR A 669 -16.57 4.94 -18.05
N THR A 670 -17.00 5.89 -18.88
CA THR A 670 -17.10 5.69 -20.34
C THR A 670 -15.75 5.30 -20.92
N ASN A 671 -14.70 6.04 -20.58
CA ASN A 671 -13.35 5.78 -21.09
C ASN A 671 -12.77 4.46 -20.54
N TYR A 672 -13.11 4.10 -19.30
CA TYR A 672 -12.75 2.82 -18.69
C TYR A 672 -13.37 1.66 -19.47
N ILE A 673 -14.69 1.65 -19.66
CA ILE A 673 -15.41 0.60 -20.42
C ILE A 673 -14.90 0.50 -21.86
N GLN A 674 -14.71 1.63 -22.54
CA GLN A 674 -14.18 1.64 -23.91
C GLN A 674 -12.76 1.06 -23.99
N THR A 675 -11.95 1.26 -22.94
CA THR A 675 -10.61 0.67 -22.88
C THR A 675 -10.70 -0.85 -22.69
N GLU A 676 -11.49 -1.34 -21.74
CA GLU A 676 -11.68 -2.78 -21.50
C GLU A 676 -12.23 -3.52 -22.73
N ILE A 677 -13.23 -2.93 -23.40
CA ILE A 677 -13.79 -3.46 -24.66
C ILE A 677 -12.71 -3.50 -25.75
N PHE A 678 -11.94 -2.42 -25.91
CA PHE A 678 -10.89 -2.37 -26.93
C PHE A 678 -9.81 -3.43 -26.69
N VAL A 679 -9.31 -3.54 -25.47
CA VAL A 679 -8.24 -4.50 -25.14
C VAL A 679 -8.72 -5.94 -25.12
N ALA A 680 -10.04 -6.17 -25.09
CA ALA A 680 -10.66 -7.49 -24.98
C ALA A 680 -10.19 -8.25 -23.73
N ASN A 681 -10.30 -7.62 -22.56
CA ASN A 681 -9.98 -8.27 -21.29
C ASN A 681 -11.08 -9.26 -20.89
N GLN A 682 -10.79 -10.56 -20.99
CA GLN A 682 -11.77 -11.63 -20.77
C GLN A 682 -11.80 -12.16 -19.32
N ASP A 683 -10.98 -11.61 -18.42
CA ASP A 683 -11.03 -11.85 -16.96
C ASP A 683 -11.68 -10.65 -16.22
N TRP A 684 -12.42 -9.85 -16.97
CA TRP A 684 -13.23 -8.71 -16.54
C TRP A 684 -14.62 -8.87 -17.17
N PRO A 685 -15.75 -8.49 -16.54
CA PRO A 685 -15.92 -7.62 -15.38
C PRO A 685 -16.08 -8.27 -14.00
N ALA A 686 -16.31 -9.58 -13.91
CA ALA A 686 -16.47 -10.27 -12.61
C ALA A 686 -15.18 -10.28 -11.78
N ASN A 687 -14.05 -10.04 -12.44
CA ASN A 687 -12.74 -9.88 -11.83
C ASN A 687 -12.02 -8.66 -12.46
N ASN A 688 -10.80 -8.35 -11.99
CA ASN A 688 -9.94 -7.28 -12.54
C ASN A 688 -10.57 -5.88 -12.60
N MET A 689 -11.59 -5.61 -11.78
CA MET A 689 -12.24 -4.31 -11.65
C MET A 689 -11.90 -3.63 -10.32
N LYS A 690 -11.61 -2.32 -10.36
CA LYS A 690 -11.46 -1.46 -9.18
C LYS A 690 -12.32 -0.22 -9.28
N LYS A 691 -13.04 0.09 -8.21
CA LYS A 691 -13.95 1.24 -8.07
C LYS A 691 -13.52 2.07 -6.86
N TRP A 692 -13.46 3.39 -6.98
CA TRP A 692 -12.97 4.23 -5.89
C TRP A 692 -13.60 5.62 -5.82
N ARG A 693 -13.51 6.24 -4.64
CA ARG A 693 -13.69 7.68 -4.41
C ARG A 693 -12.90 8.14 -3.18
N SER A 694 -12.68 9.44 -3.04
CA SER A 694 -12.30 10.03 -1.75
C SER A 694 -13.55 10.46 -0.98
N THR A 695 -13.52 10.31 0.34
CA THR A 695 -14.56 10.76 1.28
C THR A 695 -14.26 12.15 1.86
N ALA A 696 -13.02 12.62 1.76
CA ALA A 696 -12.57 13.92 2.25
C ALA A 696 -11.42 14.49 1.40
N PRO A 697 -11.69 15.40 0.44
CA PRO A 697 -13.02 15.87 0.04
C PRO A 697 -13.82 14.77 -0.66
N LEU A 698 -15.15 14.81 -0.54
CA LEU A 698 -16.01 13.86 -1.22
C LEU A 698 -15.88 14.01 -2.75
N THR A 699 -15.45 12.95 -3.44
CA THR A 699 -15.41 12.88 -4.91
C THR A 699 -16.49 11.95 -5.44
N LYS A 700 -16.78 12.06 -6.74
CA LYS A 700 -17.60 11.07 -7.46
C LYS A 700 -16.88 9.71 -7.53
N TRP A 701 -17.65 8.65 -7.67
CA TRP A 701 -17.13 7.30 -7.97
C TRP A 701 -16.44 7.26 -9.33
N LYS A 702 -15.30 6.56 -9.36
CA LYS A 702 -14.43 6.35 -10.52
C LYS A 702 -13.99 4.90 -10.62
N TRP A 703 -13.54 4.51 -11.80
CA TRP A 703 -12.97 3.20 -12.12
C TRP A 703 -11.50 3.35 -12.48
N ALA A 704 -10.73 2.33 -12.11
CA ALA A 704 -9.31 2.21 -12.40
C ALA A 704 -9.04 0.91 -13.14
N LEU A 705 -8.20 0.99 -14.17
CA LEU A 705 -7.70 -0.18 -14.90
C LEU A 705 -6.77 -0.98 -13.99
N TYR A 706 -7.04 -2.28 -13.88
CA TYR A 706 -6.30 -3.18 -13.01
C TYR A 706 -6.18 -4.55 -13.67
N ASP A 707 -4.96 -5.06 -13.74
CA ASP A 707 -4.64 -6.40 -14.26
C ASP A 707 -5.23 -6.73 -15.66
N LEU A 708 -4.62 -6.16 -16.70
CA LEU A 708 -5.09 -6.28 -18.09
C LEU A 708 -4.24 -7.27 -18.90
N ASP A 709 -3.52 -8.17 -18.24
CA ASP A 709 -2.69 -9.19 -18.89
C ASP A 709 -3.53 -10.23 -19.67
N PHE A 710 -4.86 -10.27 -19.41
CA PHE A 710 -5.85 -11.05 -20.16
C PHE A 710 -6.38 -10.41 -21.45
N GLY A 711 -5.93 -9.21 -21.80
CA GLY A 711 -6.25 -8.56 -23.09
C GLY A 711 -5.33 -8.96 -24.25
N PHE A 712 -5.52 -8.35 -25.42
CA PHE A 712 -4.67 -8.50 -26.61
C PHE A 712 -4.49 -9.96 -27.06
N ASN A 713 -5.58 -10.74 -27.02
CA ASN A 713 -5.63 -12.13 -27.47
C ASN A 713 -4.56 -13.00 -26.79
N ASN A 714 -4.50 -12.98 -25.46
CA ASN A 714 -3.47 -13.67 -24.69
C ASN A 714 -3.58 -15.21 -24.74
N GLY A 715 -4.73 -15.74 -25.18
CA GLY A 715 -4.99 -17.18 -25.31
C GLY A 715 -5.22 -17.92 -23.99
N HIS A 716 -5.37 -17.22 -22.87
CA HIS A 716 -5.67 -17.83 -21.56
C HIS A 716 -7.17 -18.05 -21.34
N SER A 717 -8.02 -17.32 -22.06
CA SER A 717 -9.47 -17.45 -21.97
C SER A 717 -9.96 -18.68 -22.73
N GLU A 718 -10.92 -19.41 -22.16
CA GLU A 718 -11.67 -20.46 -22.84
C GLU A 718 -12.71 -19.87 -23.81
N TYR A 719 -13.03 -18.58 -23.67
CA TYR A 719 -13.96 -17.87 -24.54
C TYR A 719 -13.26 -17.48 -25.84
N SER A 720 -13.64 -18.17 -26.92
CA SER A 720 -13.17 -17.84 -28.27
C SER A 720 -13.78 -16.56 -28.86
N ASP A 721 -14.83 -16.02 -28.23
CA ASP A 721 -15.50 -14.80 -28.65
C ASP A 721 -14.82 -13.56 -28.03
N ILE A 722 -14.35 -12.67 -28.90
CA ILE A 722 -13.72 -11.39 -28.53
C ILE A 722 -14.65 -10.19 -28.83
N ASP A 723 -15.90 -10.46 -29.24
CA ASP A 723 -16.94 -9.44 -29.28
C ASP A 723 -17.33 -9.04 -27.85
N MET A 724 -16.65 -8.01 -27.38
CA MET A 724 -16.83 -7.52 -26.02
C MET A 724 -18.14 -6.76 -25.84
N PHE A 725 -18.85 -6.38 -26.90
CA PHE A 725 -20.19 -5.80 -26.77
C PHE A 725 -21.21 -6.86 -26.39
N HIS A 726 -21.18 -8.01 -27.08
CA HIS A 726 -22.00 -9.15 -26.69
C HIS A 726 -21.67 -9.58 -25.25
N PHE A 727 -20.37 -9.65 -24.93
CA PHE A 727 -19.87 -10.06 -23.62
C PHE A 727 -20.38 -9.19 -22.45
N VAL A 728 -20.43 -7.86 -22.61
CA VAL A 728 -20.80 -6.94 -21.52
C VAL A 728 -22.28 -6.56 -21.49
N LEU A 729 -23.00 -6.71 -22.61
CA LEU A 729 -24.41 -6.33 -22.71
C LEU A 729 -25.37 -7.51 -22.51
N ASP A 730 -24.89 -8.75 -22.54
CA ASP A 730 -25.72 -9.93 -22.26
C ASP A 730 -26.20 -9.93 -20.80
N SER A 731 -27.48 -9.65 -20.61
CA SER A 731 -28.14 -9.63 -19.30
C SER A 731 -28.61 -11.01 -18.83
N THR A 732 -28.39 -12.07 -19.60
CA THR A 732 -28.89 -13.42 -19.31
C THR A 732 -27.88 -14.30 -18.58
N VAL A 733 -26.62 -13.86 -18.50
CA VAL A 733 -25.53 -14.56 -17.81
C VAL A 733 -25.41 -14.05 -16.37
N SER A 734 -25.04 -14.95 -15.46
CA SER A 734 -24.74 -14.65 -14.05
C SER A 734 -23.41 -15.27 -13.65
N GLY A 735 -22.68 -14.65 -12.72
CA GLY A 735 -21.41 -15.15 -12.21
C GLY A 735 -20.21 -14.83 -13.12
N TYR A 736 -19.09 -15.49 -12.84
CA TYR A 736 -17.85 -15.30 -13.59
C TYR A 736 -17.99 -15.78 -15.05
N PRO A 737 -17.38 -15.10 -16.04
CA PRO A 737 -16.61 -13.84 -15.94
C PRO A 737 -17.44 -12.57 -16.19
N ASN A 738 -18.67 -12.67 -16.69
CA ASN A 738 -19.40 -11.53 -17.26
C ASN A 738 -20.88 -11.43 -16.83
N GLY A 739 -21.19 -11.96 -15.65
CA GLY A 739 -22.53 -11.90 -15.07
C GLY A 739 -23.12 -10.48 -15.07
N ALA A 740 -24.43 -10.42 -15.27
CA ALA A 740 -25.20 -9.19 -15.35
C ALA A 740 -24.98 -8.28 -14.12
N GLU A 741 -24.74 -8.86 -12.94
CA GLU A 741 -24.44 -8.14 -11.70
C GLU A 741 -23.19 -7.25 -11.79
N TYR A 742 -22.25 -7.53 -12.69
CA TYR A 742 -21.01 -6.74 -12.84
C TYR A 742 -21.10 -5.65 -13.93
N THR A 743 -22.16 -5.66 -14.74
CA THR A 743 -22.34 -4.78 -15.92
C THR A 743 -23.51 -3.81 -15.77
N ILE A 744 -24.06 -3.70 -14.56
CA ILE A 744 -25.23 -2.87 -14.24
C ILE A 744 -25.12 -1.44 -14.81
N PRO A 745 -24.02 -0.67 -14.59
CA PRO A 745 -24.02 0.72 -15.02
C PRO A 745 -24.03 0.88 -16.54
N ILE A 746 -23.25 0.09 -17.30
CA ILE A 746 -23.18 0.24 -18.77
C ILE A 746 -24.51 -0.12 -19.43
N ARG A 747 -25.16 -1.23 -19.02
CA ARG A 747 -26.43 -1.67 -19.61
C ARG A 747 -27.53 -0.61 -19.41
N ASN A 748 -27.61 -0.03 -18.22
CA ASN A 748 -28.62 0.98 -17.90
C ASN A 748 -28.29 2.37 -18.47
N LEU A 749 -27.01 2.80 -18.45
CA LEU A 749 -26.63 4.10 -19.01
C LEU A 749 -26.93 4.18 -20.52
N LEU A 750 -26.79 3.08 -21.26
CA LEU A 750 -27.10 3.02 -22.69
C LEU A 750 -28.59 3.21 -23.04
N HIS A 751 -29.51 3.12 -22.07
CA HIS A 751 -30.91 3.49 -22.28
C HIS A 751 -31.08 5.00 -22.49
N ASN A 752 -30.17 5.82 -21.94
CA ASN A 752 -30.18 7.25 -22.17
C ASN A 752 -29.67 7.56 -23.59
N PRO A 753 -30.49 8.18 -24.47
CA PRO A 753 -30.11 8.40 -25.87
C PRO A 753 -28.91 9.34 -26.03
N ASP A 754 -28.77 10.34 -25.15
CA ASP A 754 -27.65 11.28 -25.20
C ASP A 754 -26.35 10.58 -24.77
N TYR A 755 -26.38 9.80 -23.69
CA TYR A 755 -25.24 8.98 -23.29
C TYR A 755 -24.89 7.94 -24.35
N ARG A 756 -25.87 7.28 -24.96
CA ARG A 756 -25.64 6.29 -26.01
C ARG A 756 -24.91 6.90 -27.22
N ASN A 757 -25.38 8.06 -27.70
CA ASN A 757 -24.71 8.77 -28.80
C ASN A 757 -23.30 9.18 -28.40
N ARG A 758 -23.14 9.71 -27.19
CA ARG A 758 -21.84 10.10 -26.63
C ARG A 758 -20.89 8.92 -26.52
N PHE A 759 -21.34 7.77 -26.04
CA PHE A 759 -20.55 6.54 -25.94
C PHE A 759 -20.03 6.14 -27.32
N VAL A 760 -20.91 6.09 -28.33
CA VAL A 760 -20.54 5.74 -29.71
C VAL A 760 -19.52 6.72 -30.29
N ASN A 761 -19.79 8.02 -30.24
CA ASN A 761 -18.93 9.03 -30.84
C ASN A 761 -17.56 9.12 -30.16
N ARG A 762 -17.52 9.02 -28.82
CA ARG A 762 -16.26 8.98 -28.06
C ARG A 762 -15.45 7.75 -28.44
N PHE A 763 -16.08 6.59 -28.57
CA PHE A 763 -15.36 5.38 -28.93
C PHE A 763 -14.81 5.47 -30.36
N SER A 764 -15.62 5.92 -31.32
CA SER A 764 -15.19 6.22 -32.68
C SER A 764 -14.00 7.20 -32.72
N ALA A 765 -14.03 8.26 -31.90
CA ALA A 765 -12.92 9.20 -31.80
C ALA A 765 -11.65 8.55 -31.23
N LEU A 766 -11.76 7.69 -30.21
CA LEU A 766 -10.63 6.93 -29.68
C LEU A 766 -10.07 5.95 -30.71
N LEU A 767 -10.92 5.18 -31.38
CA LEU A 767 -10.56 4.22 -32.44
C LEU A 767 -9.83 4.92 -33.59
N SER A 768 -10.24 6.12 -33.98
CA SER A 768 -9.56 6.93 -35.01
C SER A 768 -8.33 7.68 -34.51
N SER A 769 -8.02 7.66 -33.21
CA SER A 769 -6.90 8.40 -32.62
C SER A 769 -6.01 7.53 -31.73
N LYS A 770 -6.25 7.51 -30.42
CA LYS A 770 -5.41 6.81 -29.42
C LYS A 770 -5.40 5.30 -29.61
N PHE A 771 -6.49 4.74 -30.09
CA PHE A 771 -6.69 3.31 -30.34
C PHE A 771 -6.57 2.97 -31.83
N SER A 772 -5.99 3.85 -32.63
CA SER A 772 -5.70 3.55 -34.04
C SER A 772 -4.58 2.51 -34.15
N PRO A 773 -4.58 1.66 -35.19
CA PRO A 773 -3.53 0.66 -35.40
C PRO A 773 -2.11 1.24 -35.32
N ASP A 774 -1.85 2.36 -36.00
CA ASP A 774 -0.54 3.03 -35.99
C ASP A 774 -0.09 3.43 -34.58
N THR A 775 -1.02 3.95 -33.76
CA THR A 775 -0.70 4.40 -32.39
C THR A 775 -0.37 3.22 -31.49
N ILE A 776 -1.15 2.14 -31.56
CA ILE A 776 -0.96 0.94 -30.74
C ILE A 776 0.31 0.20 -31.16
N LEU A 777 0.53 -0.02 -32.46
CA LEU A 777 1.75 -0.65 -32.99
C LEU A 777 3.01 0.15 -32.61
N SER A 778 2.96 1.48 -32.69
CA SER A 778 4.06 2.33 -32.24
C SER A 778 4.35 2.15 -30.75
N ARG A 779 3.32 2.00 -29.91
CA ARG A 779 3.50 1.75 -28.47
C ARG A 779 4.06 0.35 -28.21
N ILE A 780 3.60 -0.68 -28.93
CA ILE A 780 4.13 -2.05 -28.84
C ILE A 780 5.63 -2.04 -29.13
N HIS A 781 6.05 -1.49 -30.26
CA HIS A 781 7.46 -1.47 -30.66
C HIS A 781 8.35 -0.75 -29.63
N LEU A 782 7.87 0.36 -29.04
CA LEU A 782 8.60 1.05 -27.98
C LEU A 782 8.80 0.15 -26.74
N LEU A 783 7.74 -0.53 -26.29
CA LEU A 783 7.80 -1.39 -25.11
C LEU A 783 8.67 -2.63 -25.33
N VAL A 784 8.59 -3.26 -26.52
CA VAL A 784 9.46 -4.38 -26.90
C VAL A 784 10.92 -3.94 -26.95
N GLN A 785 11.18 -2.79 -27.58
CA GLN A 785 12.55 -2.27 -27.72
C GLN A 785 13.21 -2.06 -26.37
N GLU A 786 12.48 -1.57 -25.37
CA GLU A 786 12.99 -1.34 -24.01
C GLU A 786 13.59 -2.60 -23.36
N ILE A 787 13.03 -3.80 -23.62
CA ILE A 787 13.45 -5.05 -22.95
C ILE A 787 14.24 -6.01 -23.86
N SER A 788 14.31 -5.73 -25.16
CA SER A 788 14.86 -6.62 -26.18
C SER A 788 16.28 -7.13 -25.87
N ALA A 789 17.16 -6.28 -25.36
CA ALA A 789 18.54 -6.65 -25.05
C ALA A 789 18.68 -7.60 -23.84
N GLU A 790 17.72 -7.57 -22.92
CA GLU A 790 17.72 -8.43 -21.71
C GLU A 790 16.95 -9.73 -21.91
N THR A 791 16.07 -9.78 -22.91
CA THR A 791 15.18 -10.91 -23.19
C THR A 791 15.91 -12.25 -23.30
N PRO A 792 17.00 -12.41 -24.09
CA PRO A 792 17.68 -13.70 -24.19
C PRO A 792 18.19 -14.23 -22.85
N ARG A 793 18.69 -13.33 -21.99
CA ARG A 793 19.25 -13.69 -20.68
C ARG A 793 18.15 -14.07 -19.68
N ASP A 794 17.03 -13.34 -19.67
CA ASP A 794 15.87 -13.71 -18.86
C ASP A 794 15.33 -15.09 -19.28
N MET A 795 15.15 -15.32 -20.58
CA MET A 795 14.63 -16.59 -21.10
C MET A 795 15.55 -17.77 -20.76
N ASP A 796 16.87 -17.61 -20.90
CA ASP A 796 17.85 -18.63 -20.52
C ASP A 796 17.80 -18.97 -19.02
N ARG A 797 17.71 -17.96 -18.14
CA ARG A 797 17.64 -18.14 -16.68
C ARG A 797 16.46 -19.03 -16.25
N TRP A 798 15.37 -18.98 -17.01
CA TRP A 798 14.12 -19.69 -16.73
C TRP A 798 13.86 -20.86 -17.69
N ASN A 799 14.88 -21.27 -18.46
CA ASN A 799 14.83 -22.42 -19.37
C ASN A 799 13.73 -22.30 -20.45
N HIS A 800 13.59 -21.12 -21.03
CA HIS A 800 12.68 -20.81 -22.13
C HIS A 800 13.43 -20.29 -23.37
N SER A 801 12.78 -20.35 -24.54
CA SER A 801 13.34 -19.82 -25.79
C SER A 801 12.88 -18.40 -26.06
N ALA A 802 13.80 -17.50 -26.45
CA ALA A 802 13.47 -16.14 -26.87
C ALA A 802 12.39 -16.07 -27.98
N SER A 803 12.30 -17.10 -28.84
CA SER A 803 11.27 -17.20 -29.87
C SER A 803 9.84 -17.25 -29.32
N LEU A 804 9.62 -17.65 -28.06
CA LEU A 804 8.30 -17.59 -27.43
C LEU A 804 7.82 -16.15 -27.29
N MET A 805 8.70 -15.24 -26.87
CA MET A 805 8.37 -13.82 -26.77
C MET A 805 8.16 -13.18 -28.14
N GLU A 806 8.99 -13.54 -29.13
CA GLU A 806 8.81 -13.08 -30.51
C GLU A 806 7.45 -13.51 -31.09
N ASN A 807 7.02 -14.75 -30.82
CA ASN A 807 5.71 -15.24 -31.25
C ASN A 807 4.56 -14.49 -30.57
N GLN A 808 4.66 -14.24 -29.26
CA GLN A 808 3.63 -13.50 -28.52
C GLN A 808 3.55 -12.04 -28.97
N GLN A 809 4.69 -11.41 -29.28
CA GLN A 809 4.71 -10.09 -29.91
C GLN A 809 3.89 -10.10 -31.22
N GLY A 810 4.09 -11.10 -32.09
CA GLY A 810 3.32 -11.22 -33.33
C GLY A 810 1.81 -11.37 -33.12
N VAL A 811 1.38 -12.06 -32.06
CA VAL A 811 -0.05 -12.15 -31.68
C VAL A 811 -0.60 -10.78 -31.28
N ILE A 812 0.13 -10.04 -30.43
CA ILE A 812 -0.28 -8.71 -29.96
C ILE A 812 -0.34 -7.72 -31.13
N GLU A 813 0.64 -7.75 -32.04
CA GLU A 813 0.68 -6.89 -33.24
C GLU A 813 -0.47 -7.20 -34.21
N THR A 814 -0.79 -8.48 -34.42
CA THR A 814 -1.91 -8.90 -35.27
C THR A 814 -3.22 -8.39 -34.70
N PHE A 815 -3.47 -8.59 -33.41
CA PHE A 815 -4.64 -8.05 -32.72
C PHE A 815 -4.72 -6.53 -32.88
N ALA A 816 -3.63 -5.80 -32.59
CA ALA A 816 -3.60 -4.34 -32.70
C ALA A 816 -3.90 -3.82 -34.12
N ALA A 817 -3.51 -4.57 -35.15
CA ALA A 817 -3.73 -4.19 -36.54
C ALA A 817 -5.21 -4.30 -36.98
N THR A 818 -5.97 -5.26 -36.43
CA THR A 818 -7.36 -5.52 -36.85
C THR A 818 -8.41 -4.98 -35.89
N ARG A 819 -8.05 -4.78 -34.61
CA ARG A 819 -9.01 -4.49 -33.54
C ARG A 819 -9.88 -3.27 -33.79
N GLN A 820 -9.34 -2.23 -34.44
CA GLN A 820 -10.10 -1.02 -34.76
C GLN A 820 -11.34 -1.33 -35.62
N SER A 821 -11.18 -2.12 -36.68
CA SER A 821 -12.30 -2.48 -37.57
C SER A 821 -13.27 -3.45 -36.93
N GLU A 822 -12.77 -4.36 -36.10
CA GLU A 822 -13.59 -5.33 -35.36
C GLU A 822 -14.52 -4.59 -34.39
N VAL A 823 -13.97 -3.74 -33.52
CA VAL A 823 -14.76 -2.99 -32.53
C VAL A 823 -15.80 -2.07 -33.19
N LEU A 824 -15.48 -1.47 -34.35
CA LEU A 824 -16.46 -0.67 -35.11
C LEU A 824 -17.64 -1.53 -35.60
N ALA A 825 -17.36 -2.73 -36.12
CA ALA A 825 -18.39 -3.64 -36.61
C ALA A 825 -19.22 -4.25 -35.47
N GLU A 826 -18.56 -4.67 -34.37
CA GLU A 826 -19.19 -5.15 -33.14
C GLU A 826 -20.14 -4.08 -32.56
N MET A 827 -19.64 -2.84 -32.41
CA MET A 827 -20.45 -1.72 -31.91
C MET A 827 -21.63 -1.39 -32.84
N GLN A 828 -21.43 -1.41 -34.16
CA GLN A 828 -22.49 -1.17 -35.15
C GLN A 828 -23.60 -2.20 -35.01
N SER A 829 -23.23 -3.47 -34.92
CA SER A 829 -24.16 -4.60 -34.79
C SER A 829 -24.90 -4.56 -33.46
N ALA A 830 -24.17 -4.48 -32.35
CA ALA A 830 -24.73 -4.56 -30.99
C ALA A 830 -25.69 -3.42 -30.67
N LEU A 831 -25.42 -2.22 -31.19
CA LEU A 831 -26.26 -1.05 -30.94
C LEU A 831 -27.24 -0.76 -32.08
N GLY A 832 -27.17 -1.45 -33.21
CA GLY A 832 -28.04 -1.21 -34.37
C GLY A 832 -27.82 0.16 -35.01
N LEU A 833 -26.55 0.50 -35.26
CA LEU A 833 -26.15 1.79 -35.84
C LEU A 833 -26.19 1.77 -37.38
N GLY A 834 -26.36 2.95 -37.98
CA GLY A 834 -26.32 3.16 -39.43
C GLY A 834 -24.93 2.95 -40.04
N ASP A 835 -24.75 3.30 -41.32
CA ASP A 835 -23.48 3.08 -42.02
C ASP A 835 -22.36 3.98 -41.47
N VAL A 836 -21.15 3.43 -41.40
CA VAL A 836 -19.95 4.19 -41.06
C VAL A 836 -19.65 5.23 -42.15
N GLN A 837 -19.44 6.48 -41.72
CA GLN A 837 -19.08 7.65 -42.52
C GLN A 837 -17.66 8.12 -42.18
N ASN A 838 -16.86 8.41 -43.20
CA ASN A 838 -15.55 9.02 -43.05
C ASN A 838 -15.69 10.55 -42.96
N VAL A 839 -15.32 11.11 -41.81
CA VAL A 839 -15.40 12.55 -41.53
C VAL A 839 -14.03 13.06 -41.13
N THR A 840 -13.58 14.17 -41.70
CA THR A 840 -12.32 14.81 -41.30
C THR A 840 -12.59 15.87 -40.25
N VAL A 841 -11.86 15.81 -39.13
CA VAL A 841 -11.88 16.87 -38.11
C VAL A 841 -10.48 17.43 -37.93
N ALA A 842 -10.34 18.75 -37.96
CA ALA A 842 -9.05 19.41 -37.88
C ALA A 842 -9.06 20.66 -36.97
N PRO A 843 -8.18 20.75 -35.96
CA PRO A 843 -7.83 22.04 -35.39
C PRO A 843 -6.83 22.76 -36.31
N GLN A 844 -7.13 23.99 -36.69
CA GLN A 844 -6.21 24.89 -37.39
C GLN A 844 -5.75 26.00 -36.44
N GLY A 845 -4.50 25.92 -36.00
CA GLY A 845 -3.91 26.86 -35.03
C GLY A 845 -3.50 26.15 -33.75
N CYS A 846 -3.59 26.84 -32.61
CA CYS A 846 -3.08 26.33 -31.32
C CYS A 846 -4.14 25.63 -30.45
N GLY A 847 -5.42 25.64 -30.86
CA GLY A 847 -6.53 25.06 -30.12
C GLY A 847 -6.73 23.56 -30.35
N THR A 848 -7.79 23.02 -29.75
CA THR A 848 -8.15 21.59 -29.80
C THR A 848 -9.61 21.46 -30.24
N VAL A 849 -9.92 20.42 -31.02
CA VAL A 849 -11.31 20.02 -31.26
C VAL A 849 -11.64 18.82 -30.38
N LEU A 850 -12.75 18.88 -29.66
CA LEU A 850 -13.31 17.76 -28.91
C LEU A 850 -14.42 17.09 -29.72
N VAL A 851 -14.40 15.76 -29.77
CA VAL A 851 -15.50 14.93 -30.27
C VAL A 851 -16.16 14.26 -29.07
N ASP A 852 -17.32 14.78 -28.67
CA ASP A 852 -18.03 14.34 -27.46
C ASP A 852 -17.14 14.27 -26.20
N GLY A 853 -16.17 15.18 -26.11
CA GLY A 853 -15.19 15.30 -25.02
C GLY A 853 -13.82 14.66 -25.29
N ILE A 854 -13.66 13.88 -26.38
CA ILE A 854 -12.35 13.31 -26.75
C ILE A 854 -11.54 14.34 -27.54
N ALA A 855 -10.39 14.71 -26.98
CA ALA A 855 -9.51 15.73 -27.55
C ALA A 855 -8.72 15.26 -28.78
N LEU A 856 -8.90 15.97 -29.89
CA LEU A 856 -8.16 15.82 -31.14
C LEU A 856 -7.29 17.06 -31.40
N ARG A 857 -5.97 16.88 -31.32
CA ARG A 857 -4.97 17.95 -31.47
C ARG A 857 -4.35 18.03 -32.87
N LYS A 858 -4.73 17.12 -33.75
CA LYS A 858 -4.25 17.04 -35.14
C LYS A 858 -5.43 16.72 -36.05
N THR A 859 -5.28 17.02 -37.33
CA THR A 859 -6.21 16.53 -38.36
C THR A 859 -6.36 15.02 -38.23
N THR A 860 -7.59 14.57 -38.05
CA THR A 860 -7.93 13.17 -37.78
C THR A 860 -9.07 12.76 -38.72
N ALA A 861 -8.90 11.63 -39.40
CA ALA A 861 -9.96 10.99 -40.15
C ALA A 861 -10.77 10.11 -39.21
N LEU A 862 -11.98 10.56 -38.89
CA LEU A 862 -12.93 9.89 -38.02
C LEU A 862 -13.81 8.92 -38.79
N LYS A 863 -14.15 7.81 -38.13
CA LYS A 863 -15.17 6.85 -38.57
C LYS A 863 -16.37 6.97 -37.65
N LEU A 864 -17.37 7.74 -38.06
CA LEU A 864 -18.59 8.01 -37.30
C LEU A 864 -19.79 7.28 -37.92
N PHE A 865 -20.92 7.18 -37.23
CA PHE A 865 -22.12 6.50 -37.76
C PHE A 865 -23.14 7.52 -38.28
N ALA A 866 -23.73 7.27 -39.46
CA ALA A 866 -24.58 8.22 -40.18
C ALA A 866 -25.81 8.73 -39.38
N ASP A 867 -26.32 7.90 -38.48
CA ASP A 867 -27.53 8.12 -37.70
C ASP A 867 -27.26 8.59 -36.26
N VAL A 868 -25.99 8.80 -35.89
CA VAL A 868 -25.60 9.24 -34.55
C VAL A 868 -25.12 10.69 -34.61
N PRO A 869 -25.91 11.66 -34.05
CA PRO A 869 -25.47 13.04 -33.96
C PRO A 869 -24.18 13.15 -33.13
N VAL A 870 -23.19 13.89 -33.65
CA VAL A 870 -21.90 14.12 -32.99
C VAL A 870 -21.78 15.54 -32.48
N THR A 871 -21.32 15.69 -31.23
CA THR A 871 -21.01 17.00 -30.67
C THR A 871 -19.55 17.34 -30.92
N LEU A 872 -19.30 18.38 -31.72
CA LEU A 872 -17.98 18.95 -31.94
C LEU A 872 -17.83 20.24 -31.15
N SER A 873 -16.79 20.33 -30.32
CA SER A 873 -16.49 21.53 -29.55
C SER A 873 -15.07 22.02 -29.80
N ALA A 874 -14.87 23.33 -29.91
CA ALA A 874 -13.57 23.95 -30.06
C ALA A 874 -13.10 24.52 -28.71
N GLU A 875 -11.97 24.03 -28.21
CA GLU A 875 -11.32 24.52 -27.00
C GLU A 875 -10.11 25.38 -27.34
N ASN A 876 -10.04 26.56 -26.72
CA ASN A 876 -8.95 27.50 -26.89
C ASN A 876 -7.62 26.88 -26.44
N GLY A 877 -6.57 27.13 -27.22
CA GLY A 877 -5.21 26.77 -26.85
C GLY A 877 -4.49 27.89 -26.13
N ALA A 878 -3.27 27.59 -25.66
CA ALA A 878 -2.41 28.62 -25.07
C ALA A 878 -2.06 29.68 -26.13
N GLY A 879 -2.64 30.87 -26.00
CA GLY A 879 -2.34 32.03 -26.85
C GLY A 879 -3.15 32.15 -28.14
N CYS A 880 -4.23 31.37 -28.31
CA CYS A 880 -5.17 31.57 -29.41
C CYS A 880 -6.62 31.38 -28.95
N THR A 881 -7.55 32.01 -29.67
CA THR A 881 -8.99 31.88 -29.43
C THR A 881 -9.69 31.29 -30.65
N PHE A 882 -10.71 30.49 -30.41
CA PHE A 882 -11.60 30.00 -31.46
C PHE A 882 -12.21 31.19 -32.21
N GLN A 883 -12.12 31.15 -33.53
CA GLN A 883 -12.63 32.18 -34.43
C GLN A 883 -13.94 31.71 -35.08
N SER A 884 -13.88 30.57 -35.79
CA SER A 884 -15.02 29.97 -36.49
C SER A 884 -14.66 28.56 -36.96
N TRP A 885 -15.66 27.80 -37.39
CA TRP A 885 -15.46 26.62 -38.22
C TRP A 885 -15.23 27.02 -39.69
N SER A 886 -14.69 26.11 -40.50
CA SER A 886 -14.37 26.34 -41.92
C SER A 886 -15.57 26.63 -42.82
N ASP A 887 -16.77 26.25 -42.39
CA ASP A 887 -18.04 26.55 -43.05
C ASP A 887 -18.68 27.86 -42.58
N GLY A 888 -18.02 28.59 -41.67
CA GLY A 888 -18.45 29.89 -41.18
C GLY A 888 -19.26 29.85 -39.88
N GLU A 889 -19.52 28.69 -39.29
CA GLU A 889 -20.15 28.59 -37.96
C GLU A 889 -19.27 29.28 -36.89
N THR A 890 -19.86 30.13 -36.06
CA THR A 890 -19.14 30.94 -35.04
C THR A 890 -19.36 30.45 -33.62
N SER A 891 -20.31 29.54 -33.41
CA SER A 891 -20.44 28.81 -32.15
C SER A 891 -19.25 27.87 -31.97
N PRO A 892 -18.56 27.88 -30.82
CA PRO A 892 -17.51 26.93 -30.53
C PRO A 892 -18.04 25.50 -30.39
N VAL A 893 -19.35 25.33 -30.18
CA VAL A 893 -20.00 24.01 -30.06
C VAL A 893 -21.00 23.85 -31.21
N ARG A 894 -20.98 22.70 -31.88
CA ARG A 894 -21.97 22.34 -32.89
C ARG A 894 -22.34 20.86 -32.78
N ILE A 895 -23.57 20.55 -33.18
CA ILE A 895 -24.02 19.17 -33.37
C ILE A 895 -24.16 18.95 -34.88
N ALA A 896 -23.62 17.83 -35.37
CA ALA A 896 -23.70 17.46 -36.78
C ALA A 896 -24.16 16.00 -36.93
N LEU A 897 -24.89 15.70 -37.99
CA LEU A 897 -25.08 14.32 -38.44
C LEU A 897 -23.93 13.98 -39.40
N PRO A 898 -23.18 12.89 -39.16
CA PRO A 898 -22.06 12.52 -40.03
C PRO A 898 -22.50 12.22 -41.47
N VAL A 899 -21.80 12.80 -42.44
CA VAL A 899 -21.97 12.50 -43.88
C VAL A 899 -20.61 12.15 -44.49
N GLU A 900 -20.57 11.14 -45.36
CA GLU A 900 -19.35 10.70 -46.03
C GLU A 900 -18.61 11.86 -46.71
N GLY A 901 -17.35 12.05 -46.35
CA GLY A 901 -16.48 13.08 -46.92
C GLY A 901 -16.59 14.45 -46.26
N ASP A 902 -17.43 14.61 -45.24
CA ASP A 902 -17.51 15.86 -44.48
C ASP A 902 -16.17 16.27 -43.87
N SER A 903 -15.97 17.58 -43.75
CA SER A 903 -14.77 18.14 -43.12
C SER A 903 -15.12 19.31 -42.21
N TYR A 904 -14.79 19.18 -40.93
CA TYR A 904 -15.00 20.17 -39.90
C TYR A 904 -13.65 20.68 -39.40
N THR A 905 -13.25 21.87 -39.87
CA THR A 905 -12.00 22.51 -39.42
C THR A 905 -12.32 23.66 -38.47
N ALA A 906 -11.86 23.58 -37.22
CA ALA A 906 -11.96 24.68 -36.25
C ALA A 906 -10.77 25.62 -36.41
N ILE A 907 -11.02 26.89 -36.70
CA ILE A 907 -10.01 27.91 -36.94
C ILE A 907 -9.76 28.68 -35.65
N PHE A 908 -8.52 28.72 -35.20
CA PHE A 908 -8.06 29.48 -34.04
C PHE A 908 -7.12 30.61 -34.46
N ARG A 909 -7.29 31.79 -33.87
CA ARG A 909 -6.51 33.00 -34.15
C ARG A 909 -5.64 33.43 -32.99
#